data_AF-A0A5N4B2Q4-F1
#
_entry.id   AF-A0A5N4B2Q4-F1
#
_cell.length_a   1.000
_cell.length_b   1.000
_cell.length_c   1.000
_cell.angle_alpha   90.00
_cell.angle_beta   90.00
_cell.angle_gamma   90.00
#
_symmetry.space_group_name_H-M   'P 1'
#
loop_
_entity.id
_entity.type
_entity.pdbx_description
1 polymer ?
#
loop_
_entity_poly.entity_id
_entity_poly.type
_entity_poly.pdbx_seq_one_letter_code
_entity_poly.pdbx_strand_id
1 'polypeptide(L)'
;MVKHCCAYGCSNEWNPNLNIPFHTFPLKRPEILRLWVQAVRLVGFKPTATTVICGKHFTPDSYLESALNKNLLKKDAVPSIFNFPRHLLKTMTARREIIRHVKTSPLKVNKDCSSDCTMDVDEFLSTNDKNTQTSPRKLKRSLVEQRMSRKIKILQQRLRRRESSIKNMKDLINLLRSNKNSDGDLEDTLSRNFSNFALELFKCEAGNKKVAPTQRRYTEEMKAFALTLYFYSPKAYQFVRSKIFLPHCSVMRKWLSSRNCEVGLLSEVFEFLAREAQHKQELKNVALIFDAMSIHTELVYDKKNDKYCGYVDYGGIANVDTEEMATEVLVLQIVTYTYKFKCPIAYFLIDKVKANLQSQFLLMAIKKLFEIGITVRSITCDGCVANIKTLQLLGCNVSPNNISPFFKHPNTQTNIHCIMDPAHMLKLCRNTFGQINGITSDAGEISFKYVCKLHELQEREDLKLKNRLSASHVNFVNKKMNVRLAAQTISNSVANAIDFLRMNGNADFNGSEATTQFIRYFDKIFDLMNSRNPYGKNWKSPLRMQNKHYWQSIFSETKSYINQLKINGCNILQHPRKTFALGFLININSFENLALDLLCNVENPLSYFMTYKCSQDHIELFFSCIRSRGGWNDNPNALQFKWALRRLLFRNSVSASVNANCINDDITCTPVFQLKEINVVKCFTKDHIEESEAEKLQNLINSLDEITLSSFQENLFTMAKSNQYCSVHGCKSKYALNSGISLHRFPPSGKYKVHIVTKLGIQEEVDLQKPWKIKLKIDKPITPNLKVCSKHFSDDFFFLFGKLFCVLSS
;
A
#
# COMPACT_ATOMS: atom_id res chain seq x y z
N MET A 1 -28.66 -6.82 6.71
CA MET A 1 -29.36 -6.17 5.58
C MET A 1 -30.33 -7.18 5.01
N VAL A 2 -31.63 -6.89 5.06
CA VAL A 2 -32.67 -7.73 4.44
C VAL A 2 -32.54 -7.62 2.92
N LYS A 3 -32.70 -8.74 2.20
CA LYS A 3 -32.58 -8.76 0.73
C LYS A 3 -33.96 -8.57 0.11
N HIS A 4 -34.12 -7.56 -0.76
CA HIS A 4 -35.37 -7.30 -1.49
C HIS A 4 -35.20 -7.68 -2.97
N CYS A 5 -36.29 -8.16 -3.59
CA CYS A 5 -36.31 -8.47 -5.02
C CYS A 5 -36.21 -7.18 -5.86
N CYS A 6 -35.34 -7.15 -6.87
CA CYS A 6 -35.19 -5.98 -7.74
C CYS A 6 -36.19 -5.89 -8.91
N ALA A 7 -37.08 -6.88 -9.07
CA ALA A 7 -38.02 -6.91 -10.19
C ALA A 7 -39.11 -5.83 -10.04
N TYR A 8 -39.51 -5.22 -11.16
CA TYR A 8 -40.57 -4.20 -11.19
C TYR A 8 -41.87 -4.76 -10.59
N GLY A 9 -42.45 -4.03 -9.61
CA GLY A 9 -43.69 -4.42 -8.94
C GLY A 9 -43.59 -5.61 -7.98
N CYS A 10 -42.39 -6.05 -7.61
CA CYS A 10 -42.19 -7.20 -6.71
C CYS A 10 -41.79 -6.76 -5.30
N SER A 11 -42.68 -6.95 -4.32
CA SER A 11 -42.45 -6.61 -2.91
C SER A 11 -41.87 -7.75 -2.07
N ASN A 12 -41.39 -8.83 -2.70
CA ASN A 12 -40.85 -9.98 -1.95
C ASN A 12 -39.52 -9.63 -1.26
N GLU A 13 -39.48 -9.89 0.04
CA GLU A 13 -38.28 -9.81 0.87
C GLU A 13 -37.82 -11.19 1.32
N TRP A 14 -36.52 -11.34 1.58
CA TRP A 14 -35.95 -12.59 2.04
C TRP A 14 -36.35 -12.84 3.51
N ASN A 15 -37.10 -13.92 3.74
CA ASN A 15 -37.54 -14.35 5.06
C ASN A 15 -37.22 -15.86 5.22
N PRO A 16 -36.54 -16.30 6.29
CA PRO A 16 -36.23 -17.72 6.55
C PRO A 16 -37.47 -18.63 6.57
N ASN A 17 -38.64 -18.09 6.90
CA ASN A 17 -39.91 -18.83 7.00
C ASN A 17 -40.65 -18.91 5.65
N LEU A 18 -40.25 -18.11 4.65
CA LEU A 18 -40.81 -18.15 3.30
C LEU A 18 -39.89 -18.97 2.40
N ASN A 19 -40.36 -20.10 1.88
CA ASN A 19 -39.59 -21.01 1.02
C ASN A 19 -39.41 -20.46 -0.41
N ILE A 20 -38.99 -19.20 -0.55
CA ILE A 20 -38.74 -18.52 -1.83
C ILE A 20 -37.24 -18.31 -1.98
N PRO A 21 -36.57 -18.93 -2.98
CA PRO A 21 -35.15 -18.72 -3.20
C PRO A 21 -34.87 -17.32 -3.76
N PHE A 22 -33.74 -16.71 -3.38
CA PHE A 22 -33.27 -15.43 -3.92
C PHE A 22 -31.96 -15.62 -4.66
N HIS A 23 -31.94 -15.23 -5.94
CA HIS A 23 -30.83 -15.46 -6.86
C HIS A 23 -30.07 -14.15 -7.15
N THR A 24 -28.75 -14.17 -6.99
CA THR A 24 -27.87 -13.05 -7.34
C THR A 24 -27.60 -13.02 -8.85
N PHE A 25 -27.45 -11.83 -9.42
CA PHE A 25 -27.12 -11.69 -10.85
C PHE A 25 -25.79 -12.36 -11.20
N PRO A 26 -25.69 -13.02 -12.38
CA PRO A 26 -24.50 -13.76 -12.78
C PRO A 26 -23.39 -12.84 -13.31
N LEU A 27 -22.80 -12.01 -12.45
CA LEU A 27 -21.77 -11.00 -12.80
C LEU A 27 -20.53 -11.57 -13.51
N LYS A 28 -20.28 -12.88 -13.38
CA LYS A 28 -19.16 -13.58 -14.04
C LYS A 28 -19.49 -14.11 -15.44
N ARG A 29 -20.72 -13.93 -15.93
CA ARG A 29 -21.22 -14.45 -17.22
C ARG A 29 -21.93 -13.33 -17.99
N PRO A 30 -21.19 -12.54 -18.80
CA PRO A 30 -21.72 -11.32 -19.42
C PRO A 30 -22.92 -11.57 -20.34
N GLU A 31 -22.94 -12.70 -21.07
CA GLU A 31 -24.06 -13.05 -21.98
C GLU A 31 -25.39 -13.22 -21.24
N ILE A 32 -25.40 -14.03 -20.17
CA ILE A 32 -26.61 -14.29 -19.37
C ILE A 32 -26.96 -13.07 -18.51
N LEU A 33 -25.95 -12.35 -18.01
CA LEU A 33 -26.14 -11.08 -17.31
C LEU A 33 -26.89 -10.07 -18.17
N ARG A 34 -26.53 -9.97 -19.46
CA ARG A 34 -27.22 -9.11 -20.43
C ARG A 34 -28.69 -9.51 -20.58
N LEU A 35 -28.98 -10.81 -20.67
CA LEU A 35 -30.35 -11.32 -20.76
C LEU A 35 -31.17 -11.04 -19.49
N TRP A 36 -30.59 -11.19 -18.30
CA TRP A 36 -31.26 -10.88 -17.03
C TRP A 36 -31.55 -9.39 -16.87
N VAL A 37 -30.58 -8.52 -17.24
CA VAL A 37 -30.77 -7.05 -17.21
C VAL A 37 -31.84 -6.63 -18.22
N GLN A 38 -31.84 -7.21 -19.42
CA GLN A 38 -32.88 -6.99 -20.43
C GLN A 38 -34.26 -7.47 -19.97
N ALA A 39 -34.33 -8.60 -19.26
CA ALA A 39 -35.58 -9.16 -18.77
C ALA A 39 -36.24 -8.30 -17.68
N VAL A 40 -35.43 -7.68 -16.81
CA VAL A 40 -35.92 -6.83 -15.70
C VAL A 40 -36.42 -5.45 -16.18
N ARG A 41 -35.98 -5.00 -17.37
CA ARG A 41 -36.46 -3.77 -18.06
C ARG A 41 -36.40 -2.47 -17.24
N LEU A 42 -35.47 -2.37 -16.29
CA LEU A 42 -35.20 -1.14 -15.57
C LEU A 42 -34.22 -0.25 -16.35
N VAL A 43 -34.61 1.01 -16.61
CA VAL A 43 -33.80 1.98 -17.35
C VAL A 43 -32.51 2.30 -16.57
N GLY A 44 -31.35 2.18 -17.22
CA GLY A 44 -30.04 2.49 -16.62
C GLY A 44 -29.57 1.52 -15.52
N PHE A 45 -30.25 0.39 -15.31
CA PHE A 45 -29.96 -0.53 -14.21
C PHE A 45 -28.66 -1.30 -14.38
N LYS A 46 -27.77 -1.21 -13.39
CA LYS A 46 -26.50 -1.95 -13.30
C LYS A 46 -26.50 -2.83 -12.04
N PRO A 47 -26.66 -4.16 -12.16
CA PRO A 47 -26.73 -5.04 -11.00
C PRO A 47 -25.38 -5.10 -10.26
N THR A 48 -25.42 -5.01 -8.93
CA THR A 48 -24.26 -5.17 -8.04
C THR A 48 -24.25 -6.58 -7.44
N ALA A 49 -23.18 -6.93 -6.70
CA ALA A 49 -23.05 -8.25 -6.05
C ALA A 49 -24.13 -8.51 -4.99
N THR A 50 -24.84 -7.47 -4.51
CA THR A 50 -25.92 -7.55 -3.53
C THR A 50 -27.30 -7.51 -4.14
N THR A 51 -27.41 -7.25 -5.46
CA THR A 51 -28.70 -7.18 -6.14
C THR A 51 -29.22 -8.60 -6.41
N VAL A 52 -30.48 -8.86 -6.06
CA VAL A 52 -31.10 -10.19 -6.14
C VAL A 52 -32.49 -10.14 -6.76
N ILE A 53 -32.89 -11.25 -7.37
CA ILE A 53 -34.24 -11.48 -7.90
C ILE A 53 -34.81 -12.75 -7.25
N CYS A 54 -36.08 -12.73 -6.84
CA CYS A 54 -36.71 -13.87 -6.18
C CYS A 54 -37.11 -14.96 -7.18
N GLY A 55 -37.27 -16.19 -6.70
CA GLY A 55 -37.52 -17.38 -7.51
C GLY A 55 -38.84 -17.35 -8.30
N LYS A 56 -39.81 -16.51 -7.92
CA LYS A 56 -41.09 -16.34 -8.63
C LYS A 56 -40.96 -15.80 -10.07
N HIS A 57 -39.79 -15.23 -10.41
CA HIS A 57 -39.53 -14.70 -11.76
C HIS A 57 -38.97 -15.76 -12.73
N PHE A 58 -38.81 -17.01 -12.28
CA PHE A 58 -38.31 -18.13 -13.08
C PHE A 58 -39.38 -19.20 -13.22
N THR A 59 -39.45 -19.83 -14.39
CA THR A 59 -40.28 -21.02 -14.57
C THR A 59 -39.71 -22.20 -13.77
N PRO A 60 -40.54 -23.17 -13.33
CA PRO A 60 -40.07 -24.37 -12.65
C PRO A 60 -38.97 -25.11 -13.44
N ASP A 61 -39.07 -25.14 -14.77
CA ASP A 61 -38.10 -25.79 -15.66
C ASP A 61 -36.73 -25.10 -15.69
N SER A 62 -36.64 -23.87 -15.18
CA SER A 62 -35.39 -23.14 -15.03
C SER A 62 -34.53 -23.68 -13.87
N TYR A 63 -35.08 -24.56 -13.03
CA TYR A 63 -34.37 -25.19 -11.91
C TYR A 63 -33.83 -26.57 -12.28
N LEU A 64 -32.77 -27.00 -11.59
CA LEU A 64 -32.19 -28.32 -11.76
C LEU A 64 -33.04 -29.36 -11.02
N GLU A 65 -33.49 -30.40 -11.74
CA GLU A 65 -34.11 -31.58 -11.14
C GLU A 65 -33.04 -32.43 -10.46
N SER A 66 -32.80 -32.18 -9.18
CA SER A 66 -31.92 -32.98 -8.34
C SER A 66 -32.47 -33.07 -6.92
N ALA A 67 -32.52 -34.29 -6.38
CA ALA A 67 -33.04 -34.58 -5.05
C ALA A 67 -32.34 -33.80 -3.90
N LEU A 68 -31.13 -33.28 -4.15
CA LEU A 68 -30.30 -32.60 -3.15
C LEU A 68 -30.30 -31.05 -3.26
N ASN A 69 -30.81 -30.43 -4.34
CA ASN A 69 -30.73 -28.98 -4.53
C ASN A 69 -31.84 -28.41 -5.46
N LYS A 70 -33.10 -28.51 -5.03
CA LYS A 70 -34.28 -28.02 -5.78
C LYS A 70 -34.28 -26.50 -6.05
N ASN A 71 -33.45 -25.72 -5.36
CA ASN A 71 -33.39 -24.26 -5.44
C ASN A 71 -32.25 -23.70 -6.32
N LEU A 72 -31.59 -24.52 -7.15
CA LEU A 72 -30.49 -24.07 -8.01
C LEU A 72 -30.93 -23.92 -9.47
N LEU A 73 -30.69 -22.75 -10.06
CA LEU A 73 -31.01 -22.46 -11.47
C LEU A 73 -30.07 -23.17 -12.45
N LYS A 74 -30.62 -23.61 -13.60
CA LYS A 74 -29.87 -24.09 -14.77
C LYS A 74 -28.91 -23.01 -15.27
N LYS A 75 -27.85 -23.44 -15.96
CA LYS A 75 -26.73 -22.56 -16.35
C LYS A 75 -27.11 -21.48 -17.36
N ASP A 76 -28.24 -21.63 -18.03
CA ASP A 76 -28.82 -20.82 -19.09
C ASP A 76 -30.19 -20.23 -18.68
N ALA A 77 -30.62 -20.44 -17.44
CA ALA A 77 -31.86 -19.89 -16.92
C ALA A 77 -31.87 -18.36 -16.99
N VAL A 78 -32.96 -17.80 -17.53
CA VAL A 78 -33.23 -16.35 -17.60
C VAL A 78 -34.59 -16.11 -16.97
N PRO A 79 -34.75 -15.08 -16.11
CA PRO A 79 -36.06 -14.76 -15.57
C PRO A 79 -36.99 -14.33 -16.70
N SER A 80 -38.17 -14.91 -16.76
CA SER A 80 -39.14 -14.71 -17.85
C SER A 80 -40.52 -14.30 -17.34
N ILE A 81 -40.79 -14.47 -16.04
CA ILE A 81 -42.09 -14.20 -15.43
C ILE A 81 -42.07 -12.80 -14.81
N PHE A 82 -42.65 -11.82 -15.50
CA PHE A 82 -42.82 -10.45 -15.03
C PHE A 82 -44.22 -9.95 -15.37
N ASN A 83 -44.85 -9.21 -14.45
CA ASN A 83 -46.14 -8.58 -14.69
C ASN A 83 -45.94 -7.09 -14.97
N PHE A 84 -45.60 -6.75 -16.21
CA PHE A 84 -45.40 -5.36 -16.62
C PHE A 84 -46.73 -4.68 -16.98
N PRO A 85 -46.97 -3.41 -16.63
CA PRO A 85 -48.15 -2.66 -17.03
C PRO A 85 -48.24 -2.52 -18.57
N ARG A 86 -49.47 -2.41 -19.11
CA ARG A 86 -49.78 -2.47 -20.56
C ARG A 86 -48.90 -1.57 -21.45
N HIS A 87 -48.42 -0.44 -20.94
CA HIS A 87 -47.54 0.48 -21.67
C HIS A 87 -46.09 -0.02 -21.89
N LEU A 88 -45.69 -1.15 -21.27
CA LEU A 88 -44.37 -1.78 -21.42
C LEU A 88 -44.40 -3.11 -22.21
N LEU A 89 -45.57 -3.53 -22.72
CA LEU A 89 -45.69 -4.69 -23.60
C LEU A 89 -45.35 -4.29 -25.05
N LYS A 90 -44.45 -5.04 -25.71
CA LYS A 90 -44.13 -4.81 -27.13
C LYS A 90 -45.27 -5.37 -28.00
N THR A 91 -45.92 -4.52 -28.78
CA THR A 91 -46.78 -4.91 -29.90
C THR A 91 -45.91 -5.60 -30.96
N MET A 92 -46.25 -6.83 -31.36
CA MET A 92 -45.60 -7.48 -32.50
C MET A 92 -46.12 -6.83 -33.79
N THR A 93 -45.28 -6.03 -34.45
CA THR A 93 -45.53 -5.60 -35.83
C THR A 93 -45.10 -6.71 -36.80
N ALA A 94 -45.99 -7.06 -37.72
CA ALA A 94 -45.76 -8.04 -38.78
C ALA A 94 -44.53 -7.66 -39.63
N ARG A 95 -43.65 -8.63 -39.86
CA ARG A 95 -42.50 -8.49 -40.75
C ARG A 95 -42.97 -8.37 -42.20
N ARG A 96 -42.63 -7.26 -42.87
CA ARG A 96 -42.55 -7.20 -44.34
C ARG A 96 -41.33 -8.01 -44.79
N GLU A 97 -41.54 -8.93 -45.72
CA GLU A 97 -40.50 -9.72 -46.35
C GLU A 97 -39.65 -8.85 -47.30
N ILE A 98 -38.32 -8.99 -47.21
CA ILE A 98 -37.38 -8.46 -48.19
C ILE A 98 -36.82 -9.67 -48.94
N ILE A 99 -37.26 -9.83 -50.18
CA ILE A 99 -36.74 -10.80 -51.15
C ILE A 99 -35.31 -10.40 -51.49
N ARG A 100 -34.35 -11.31 -51.26
CA ARG A 100 -33.01 -11.24 -51.88
C ARG A 100 -32.81 -12.50 -52.71
N HIS A 101 -32.72 -12.31 -54.03
CA HIS A 101 -32.37 -13.34 -54.99
C HIS A 101 -31.04 -14.01 -54.67
N VAL A 102 -31.05 -15.33 -54.52
CA VAL A 102 -29.87 -16.19 -54.53
C VAL A 102 -29.91 -16.99 -55.84
N LYS A 103 -28.84 -16.93 -56.64
CA LYS A 103 -28.65 -17.82 -57.78
C LYS A 103 -28.30 -19.23 -57.26
N THR A 104 -29.17 -20.20 -57.50
CA THR A 104 -28.94 -21.66 -57.42
C THR A 104 -28.15 -22.11 -58.65
N SER A 105 -27.48 -23.28 -58.76
CA SER A 105 -27.72 -24.67 -58.32
C SER A 105 -26.49 -25.53 -58.73
N PRO A 106 -26.44 -26.89 -58.68
CA PRO A 106 -27.36 -27.92 -58.09
C PRO A 106 -26.62 -29.02 -57.23
N LEU A 107 -27.17 -29.51 -56.11
CA LEU A 107 -28.09 -30.66 -55.86
C LEU A 107 -27.62 -32.09 -56.25
N LYS A 108 -27.71 -33.01 -55.26
CA LYS A 108 -28.18 -34.44 -55.29
C LYS A 108 -28.37 -34.90 -53.81
N VAL A 109 -29.59 -35.12 -53.26
CA VAL A 109 -30.54 -36.29 -53.35
C VAL A 109 -29.94 -37.52 -52.61
N ASN A 110 -30.52 -38.22 -51.60
CA ASN A 110 -31.90 -38.68 -51.31
C ASN A 110 -32.03 -39.34 -49.89
N LYS A 111 -33.29 -39.45 -49.37
CA LYS A 111 -33.98 -40.57 -48.59
C LYS A 111 -33.37 -41.16 -47.29
N ASP A 112 -34.07 -41.72 -46.27
CA ASP A 112 -35.46 -42.06 -45.82
C ASP A 112 -35.38 -42.26 -44.26
N CYS A 113 -36.35 -41.88 -43.40
CA CYS A 113 -37.52 -42.60 -42.81
C CYS A 113 -37.32 -43.70 -41.73
N SER A 114 -37.92 -43.44 -40.53
CA SER A 114 -38.70 -44.31 -39.60
C SER A 114 -38.14 -45.44 -38.72
N SER A 115 -38.82 -45.59 -37.55
CA SER A 115 -38.98 -46.73 -36.60
C SER A 115 -37.86 -47.07 -35.62
N ASP A 116 -38.06 -47.80 -34.51
CA ASP A 116 -39.05 -47.94 -33.41
C ASP A 116 -38.51 -49.14 -32.57
N CYS A 117 -38.71 -49.15 -31.24
CA CYS A 117 -38.66 -50.34 -30.33
C CYS A 117 -37.31 -51.12 -30.18
N THR A 118 -36.95 -51.91 -29.16
CA THR A 118 -37.29 -52.18 -27.74
C THR A 118 -36.21 -53.15 -27.19
N MET A 119 -35.86 -53.03 -25.91
CA MET A 119 -35.46 -54.01 -24.85
C MET A 119 -34.51 -55.25 -25.02
N ASP A 120 -33.95 -55.60 -23.83
CA ASP A 120 -33.32 -56.84 -23.29
C ASP A 120 -31.79 -57.07 -23.52
N VAL A 121 -30.90 -57.10 -22.50
CA VAL A 121 -30.66 -58.07 -21.37
C VAL A 121 -30.31 -59.45 -21.95
N ASP A 122 -29.19 -60.13 -21.73
CA ASP A 122 -28.06 -60.16 -20.79
C ASP A 122 -26.88 -60.88 -21.51
N GLU A 123 -25.73 -61.07 -20.84
CA GLU A 123 -24.95 -62.34 -20.81
C GLU A 123 -23.41 -62.18 -20.80
N PHE A 124 -22.81 -63.17 -20.14
CA PHE A 124 -21.60 -63.20 -19.35
C PHE A 124 -20.41 -63.81 -20.13
N LEU A 125 -19.20 -63.43 -19.72
CA LEU A 125 -17.91 -64.17 -19.78
C LEU A 125 -17.19 -64.53 -21.11
N SER A 126 -16.01 -63.91 -21.22
CA SER A 126 -14.68 -64.46 -21.55
C SER A 126 -14.44 -65.27 -22.83
N THR A 127 -13.44 -64.86 -23.61
CA THR A 127 -12.27 -65.69 -23.96
C THR A 127 -11.16 -64.84 -24.60
N ASN A 128 -9.92 -65.22 -24.32
CA ASN A 128 -8.68 -64.63 -24.84
C ASN A 128 -8.52 -64.92 -26.35
N ASP A 129 -7.96 -63.98 -27.13
CA ASP A 129 -6.64 -64.17 -27.76
C ASP A 129 -6.11 -62.96 -28.56
N LYS A 130 -4.82 -62.67 -28.29
CA LYS A 130 -3.72 -62.25 -29.18
C LYS A 130 -3.82 -61.00 -30.07
N ASN A 131 -3.01 -60.01 -29.68
CA ASN A 131 -2.08 -59.22 -30.50
C ASN A 131 -2.41 -58.95 -31.98
N THR A 132 -2.71 -57.70 -32.30
CA THR A 132 -2.08 -57.03 -33.45
C THR A 132 -2.01 -55.52 -33.23
N GLN A 133 -0.81 -54.98 -33.40
CA GLN A 133 -0.51 -53.56 -33.33
C GLN A 133 -1.23 -52.80 -34.44
N THR A 134 -2.03 -51.80 -34.10
CA THR A 134 -2.16 -50.57 -34.91
C THR A 134 -2.37 -49.38 -33.97
N SER A 135 -1.48 -48.38 -34.07
CA SER A 135 -1.59 -47.16 -33.28
C SER A 135 -2.81 -46.34 -33.74
N PRO A 136 -3.75 -45.97 -32.85
CA PRO A 136 -4.76 -44.99 -33.22
C PRO A 136 -4.13 -43.60 -33.20
N ARG A 137 -4.07 -42.98 -34.38
CA ARG A 137 -3.93 -41.52 -34.57
C ARG A 137 -4.70 -40.80 -33.45
N LYS A 138 -3.99 -40.12 -32.55
CA LYS A 138 -4.61 -39.24 -31.54
C LYS A 138 -5.39 -38.15 -32.28
N LEU A 139 -6.71 -38.27 -32.30
CA LEU A 139 -7.62 -37.22 -32.72
C LEU A 139 -7.23 -35.92 -31.98
N LYS A 140 -6.84 -34.87 -32.72
CA LYS A 140 -6.51 -33.57 -32.12
C LYS A 140 -7.77 -33.04 -31.44
N ARG A 141 -7.75 -33.02 -30.09
CA ARG A 141 -8.85 -32.50 -29.26
C ARG A 141 -9.25 -31.08 -29.69
N SER A 142 -10.56 -30.87 -29.80
CA SER A 142 -11.16 -29.57 -30.13
C SER A 142 -10.71 -28.48 -29.14
N LEU A 143 -10.61 -27.22 -29.60
CA LEU A 143 -10.30 -26.06 -28.74
C LEU A 143 -11.24 -25.97 -27.52
N VAL A 144 -12.48 -26.43 -27.67
CA VAL A 144 -13.49 -26.48 -26.60
C VAL A 144 -13.12 -27.56 -25.56
N GLU A 145 -12.70 -28.75 -25.99
CA GLU A 145 -12.26 -29.83 -25.11
C GLU A 145 -10.97 -29.48 -24.36
N GLN A 146 -10.05 -28.77 -25.01
CA GLN A 146 -8.84 -28.26 -24.37
C GLN A 146 -9.16 -27.22 -23.29
N ARG A 147 -10.09 -26.29 -23.58
CA ARG A 147 -10.58 -25.30 -22.60
C ARG A 147 -11.29 -25.98 -21.43
N MET A 148 -12.13 -26.97 -21.69
CA MET A 148 -12.81 -27.75 -20.65
C MET A 148 -11.82 -28.54 -19.79
N SER A 149 -10.86 -29.24 -20.41
CA SER A 149 -9.81 -29.99 -19.70
C SER A 149 -8.97 -29.09 -18.79
N ARG A 150 -8.60 -27.89 -19.25
CA ARG A 150 -7.90 -26.90 -18.41
C ARG A 150 -8.77 -26.43 -17.24
N LYS A 151 -10.06 -26.16 -17.49
CA LYS A 151 -11.01 -25.71 -16.47
C LYS A 151 -11.26 -26.79 -15.40
N ILE A 152 -11.41 -28.05 -15.83
CA ILE A 152 -11.53 -29.21 -14.94
C ILE A 152 -10.26 -29.35 -14.09
N LYS A 153 -9.08 -29.25 -14.69
CA LYS A 153 -7.80 -29.29 -13.96
C LYS A 153 -7.70 -28.19 -12.89
N ILE A 154 -8.06 -26.94 -13.24
CA ILE A 154 -8.07 -25.81 -12.29
C ILE A 154 -9.10 -26.03 -11.17
N LEU A 155 -10.29 -26.54 -11.49
CA LEU A 155 -11.34 -26.80 -10.50
C LEU A 155 -10.94 -27.94 -9.56
N GLN A 156 -10.41 -29.04 -10.09
CA GLN A 156 -9.87 -30.15 -9.29
C GLN A 156 -8.71 -29.70 -8.40
N GLN A 157 -7.87 -28.76 -8.87
CA GLN A 157 -6.80 -28.20 -8.04
C GLN A 157 -7.35 -27.30 -6.93
N ARG A 158 -8.41 -26.51 -7.19
CA ARG A 158 -9.09 -25.71 -6.16
C ARG A 158 -9.82 -26.58 -5.14
N LEU A 159 -10.47 -27.66 -5.59
CA LEU A 159 -11.12 -28.65 -4.74
C LEU A 159 -10.10 -29.32 -3.83
N ARG A 160 -9.00 -29.85 -4.38
CA ARG A 160 -7.90 -30.45 -3.59
C ARG A 160 -7.33 -29.50 -2.54
N ARG A 161 -7.14 -28.21 -2.89
CA ARG A 161 -6.68 -27.20 -1.92
C ARG A 161 -7.70 -26.96 -0.81
N ARG A 162 -8.99 -26.88 -1.14
CA ARG A 162 -10.07 -26.72 -0.15
C ARG A 162 -10.21 -27.93 0.75
N GLU A 163 -10.19 -29.14 0.18
CA GLU A 163 -10.24 -30.40 0.92
C GLU A 163 -9.04 -30.54 1.85
N SER A 164 -7.84 -30.16 1.40
CA SER A 164 -6.66 -30.10 2.26
C SER A 164 -6.81 -29.09 3.39
N SER A 165 -7.33 -27.88 3.15
CA SER A 165 -7.61 -26.92 4.24
C SER A 165 -8.67 -27.43 5.21
N ILE A 166 -9.75 -28.04 4.72
CA ILE A 166 -10.80 -28.61 5.57
C ILE A 166 -10.26 -29.77 6.40
N LYS A 167 -9.44 -30.63 5.80
CA LYS A 167 -8.76 -31.72 6.50
C LYS A 167 -7.84 -31.16 7.60
N ASN A 168 -6.99 -30.19 7.29
CA ASN A 168 -6.11 -29.56 8.28
C ASN A 168 -6.90 -28.90 9.43
N MET A 169 -8.03 -28.23 9.13
CA MET A 169 -8.88 -27.65 10.17
C MET A 169 -9.60 -28.70 11.02
N LYS A 170 -10.04 -29.81 10.42
CA LYS A 170 -10.62 -30.95 11.16
C LYS A 170 -9.57 -31.65 12.02
N ASP A 171 -8.36 -31.83 11.50
CA ASP A 171 -7.22 -32.40 12.22
C ASP A 171 -6.84 -31.50 13.41
N LEU A 172 -6.82 -30.17 13.21
CA LEU A 172 -6.64 -29.19 14.28
C LEU A 172 -7.74 -29.31 15.36
N ILE A 173 -9.02 -29.37 14.96
CA ILE A 173 -10.15 -29.51 15.90
C ILE A 173 -10.06 -30.83 16.68
N ASN A 174 -9.65 -31.92 16.03
CA ASN A 174 -9.52 -33.23 16.66
C ASN A 174 -8.34 -33.27 17.65
N LEU A 175 -7.21 -32.66 17.30
CA LEU A 175 -6.06 -32.49 18.20
C LEU A 175 -6.40 -31.64 19.43
N LEU A 176 -7.16 -30.55 19.24
CA LEU A 176 -7.65 -29.70 20.35
C LEU A 176 -8.64 -30.43 21.27
N ARG A 177 -9.38 -31.42 20.74
CA ARG A 177 -10.30 -32.25 21.52
C ARG A 177 -9.59 -33.37 22.28
N SER A 178 -8.49 -33.90 21.74
CA SER A 178 -7.70 -34.98 22.37
C SER A 178 -6.73 -34.48 23.45
N ASN A 179 -6.18 -33.27 23.31
CA ASN A 179 -5.27 -32.70 24.30
C ASN A 179 -6.02 -31.88 25.36
N LYS A 180 -6.46 -32.56 26.43
CA LYS A 180 -7.05 -31.86 27.59
C LYS A 180 -6.03 -31.26 28.57
N ASN A 181 -4.72 -31.56 28.52
CA ASN A 181 -3.82 -31.25 29.66
C ASN A 181 -2.33 -30.92 29.38
N SER A 182 -1.91 -30.38 28.22
CA SER A 182 -0.54 -29.84 28.08
C SER A 182 -0.48 -28.51 27.31
N ASP A 183 -0.09 -27.43 28.01
CA ASP A 183 0.04 -26.07 27.43
C ASP A 183 1.11 -26.00 26.31
N GLY A 184 2.10 -26.91 26.30
CA GLY A 184 3.18 -26.92 25.30
C GLY A 184 2.79 -27.42 23.90
N ASP A 185 1.85 -28.38 23.80
CA ASP A 185 1.49 -29.01 22.52
C ASP A 185 0.52 -28.13 21.70
N LEU A 186 -0.20 -27.23 22.38
CA LEU A 186 -1.07 -26.23 21.78
C LEU A 186 -0.27 -25.15 21.04
N GLU A 187 0.83 -24.68 21.64
CA GLU A 187 1.66 -23.61 21.07
C GLU A 187 2.39 -24.07 19.79
N ASP A 188 2.91 -25.30 19.78
CA ASP A 188 3.51 -25.92 18.59
C ASP A 188 2.49 -26.13 17.47
N THR A 189 1.27 -26.54 17.83
CA THR A 189 0.19 -26.77 16.85
C THR A 189 -0.33 -25.47 16.26
N LEU A 190 -0.48 -24.41 17.07
CA LEU A 190 -0.85 -23.08 16.58
C LEU A 190 0.23 -22.52 15.67
N SER A 191 1.51 -22.67 16.03
CA SER A 191 2.65 -22.19 15.25
C SER A 191 2.81 -22.90 13.90
N ARG A 192 2.34 -24.16 13.79
CA ARG A 192 2.31 -24.92 12.52
C ARG A 192 1.17 -24.51 11.58
N ASN A 193 0.04 -24.04 12.12
CA ASN A 193 -1.17 -23.78 11.35
C ASN A 193 -1.44 -22.30 11.08
N PHE A 194 -0.96 -21.41 11.94
CA PHE A 194 -1.10 -19.96 11.82
C PHE A 194 0.27 -19.29 11.74
N SER A 195 0.39 -18.30 10.88
CA SER A 195 1.58 -17.45 10.77
C SER A 195 1.23 -15.98 11.00
N ASN A 196 2.24 -15.18 11.34
CA ASN A 196 2.15 -13.73 11.53
C ASN A 196 1.20 -13.34 12.69
N PHE A 197 0.50 -12.22 12.56
CA PHE A 197 -0.34 -11.63 13.61
C PHE A 197 -1.43 -12.56 14.18
N ALA A 198 -1.95 -13.50 13.39
CA ALA A 198 -2.95 -14.46 13.87
C ALA A 198 -2.37 -15.36 14.99
N LEU A 199 -1.11 -15.78 14.84
CA LEU A 199 -0.43 -16.59 15.86
C LEU A 199 -0.24 -15.78 17.15
N GLU A 200 0.24 -14.54 17.03
CA GLU A 200 0.41 -13.61 18.16
C GLU A 200 -0.89 -13.36 18.92
N LEU A 201 -2.00 -13.19 18.19
CA LEU A 201 -3.32 -13.04 18.79
C LEU A 201 -3.70 -14.28 19.60
N PHE A 202 -3.53 -15.49 19.05
CA PHE A 202 -3.85 -16.73 19.77
C PHE A 202 -2.96 -16.96 20.99
N LYS A 203 -1.65 -16.68 20.89
CA LYS A 203 -0.73 -16.75 22.04
C LYS A 203 -1.14 -15.78 23.14
N CYS A 204 -1.51 -14.55 22.77
CA CYS A 204 -2.00 -13.55 23.70
C CYS A 204 -3.30 -13.98 24.38
N GLU A 205 -4.23 -14.58 23.63
CA GLU A 205 -5.48 -15.12 24.17
C GLU A 205 -5.23 -16.24 25.17
N ALA A 206 -4.42 -17.24 24.79
CA ALA A 206 -4.09 -18.38 25.64
C ALA A 206 -3.39 -17.95 26.93
N GLY A 207 -2.35 -17.10 26.81
CA GLY A 207 -1.54 -16.65 27.94
C GLY A 207 -2.30 -15.76 28.92
N ASN A 208 -3.26 -14.96 28.45
CA ASN A 208 -4.02 -14.04 29.31
C ASN A 208 -5.34 -14.62 29.85
N LYS A 209 -5.75 -15.82 29.39
CA LYS A 209 -7.01 -16.47 29.81
C LYS A 209 -7.02 -16.83 31.29
N LYS A 210 -5.89 -17.30 31.83
CA LYS A 210 -5.74 -17.73 33.24
C LYS A 210 -5.23 -16.59 34.15
N VAL A 211 -5.08 -15.38 33.63
CA VAL A 211 -4.37 -14.27 34.30
C VAL A 211 -5.33 -13.12 34.59
N ALA A 212 -5.24 -12.56 35.80
CA ALA A 212 -6.03 -11.40 36.21
C ALA A 212 -5.79 -10.19 35.28
N PRO A 213 -6.80 -9.33 35.01
CA PRO A 213 -6.67 -8.21 34.06
C PRO A 213 -5.47 -7.28 34.32
N THR A 214 -5.06 -7.12 35.58
CA THR A 214 -3.93 -6.29 36.02
C THR A 214 -2.57 -6.91 35.71
N GLN A 215 -2.50 -8.24 35.56
CA GLN A 215 -1.27 -8.99 35.32
C GLN A 215 -1.07 -9.36 33.86
N ARG A 216 -2.06 -9.10 32.99
CA ARG A 216 -1.97 -9.39 31.55
C ARG A 216 -0.77 -8.72 30.91
N ARG A 217 -0.12 -9.43 30.00
CA ARG A 217 1.04 -8.97 29.22
C ARG A 217 0.70 -9.00 27.73
N TYR A 218 1.31 -8.08 27.00
CA TYR A 218 1.06 -7.89 25.57
C TYR A 218 2.39 -7.78 24.85
N THR A 219 2.55 -8.51 23.75
CA THR A 219 3.69 -8.42 22.84
C THR A 219 3.67 -7.08 22.10
N GLU A 220 4.82 -6.61 21.59
CA GLU A 220 4.91 -5.34 20.87
C GLU A 220 3.95 -5.28 19.67
N GLU A 221 3.74 -6.41 19.00
CA GLU A 221 2.79 -6.52 17.87
C GLU A 221 1.34 -6.34 18.34
N MET A 222 0.97 -6.92 19.49
CA MET A 222 -0.34 -6.70 20.10
C MET A 222 -0.52 -5.27 20.60
N LYS A 223 0.52 -4.65 21.17
CA LYS A 223 0.47 -3.23 21.57
C LYS A 223 0.30 -2.33 20.34
N ALA A 224 1.02 -2.60 19.25
CA ALA A 224 0.92 -1.88 17.99
C ALA A 224 -0.45 -2.04 17.34
N PHE A 225 -1.01 -3.25 17.33
CA PHE A 225 -2.37 -3.52 16.86
C PHE A 225 -3.39 -2.73 17.67
N ALA A 226 -3.30 -2.77 19.00
CA ALA A 226 -4.21 -2.08 19.89
C ALA A 226 -4.19 -0.56 19.66
N LEU A 227 -2.99 0.05 19.58
CA LEU A 227 -2.81 1.47 19.30
C LEU A 227 -3.38 1.86 17.93
N THR A 228 -3.13 1.05 16.91
CA THR A 228 -3.62 1.30 15.55
C THR A 228 -5.15 1.22 15.48
N LEU A 229 -5.75 0.16 16.04
CA LEU A 229 -7.20 -0.02 16.04
C LEU A 229 -7.90 1.09 16.82
N TYR A 230 -7.37 1.47 17.99
CA TYR A 230 -7.90 2.58 18.77
C TYR A 230 -7.75 3.94 18.06
N PHE A 231 -6.67 4.12 17.30
CA PHE A 231 -6.49 5.33 16.49
C PHE A 231 -7.60 5.45 15.43
N TYR A 232 -7.87 4.38 14.68
CA TYR A 232 -8.91 4.38 13.65
C TYR A 232 -10.31 4.52 14.22
N SER A 233 -10.63 3.81 15.31
CA SER A 233 -11.95 3.91 15.92
C SER A 233 -11.94 3.43 17.37
N PRO A 234 -12.09 4.35 18.35
CA PRO A 234 -12.28 3.97 19.74
C PRO A 234 -13.51 3.07 19.96
N LYS A 235 -14.59 3.28 19.19
CA LYS A 235 -15.81 2.45 19.23
C LYS A 235 -15.53 1.02 18.76
N ALA A 236 -14.85 0.87 17.61
CA ALA A 236 -14.48 -0.45 17.11
C ALA A 236 -13.50 -1.14 18.07
N TYR A 237 -12.56 -0.39 18.64
CA TYR A 237 -11.64 -0.91 19.65
C TYR A 237 -12.37 -1.46 20.88
N GLN A 238 -13.35 -0.73 21.42
CA GLN A 238 -14.15 -1.21 22.55
C GLN A 238 -14.94 -2.47 22.20
N PHE A 239 -15.54 -2.52 21.01
CA PHE A 239 -16.22 -3.71 20.51
C PHE A 239 -15.27 -4.91 20.42
N VAL A 240 -14.11 -4.76 19.78
CA VAL A 240 -13.13 -5.84 19.63
C VAL A 240 -12.58 -6.26 21.00
N ARG A 241 -12.31 -5.31 21.90
CA ARG A 241 -11.85 -5.59 23.28
C ARG A 241 -12.88 -6.39 24.11
N SER A 242 -14.17 -6.37 23.76
CA SER A 242 -15.17 -7.23 24.39
C SER A 242 -15.06 -8.71 23.95
N LYS A 243 -14.35 -8.97 22.86
CA LYS A 243 -14.23 -10.30 22.23
C LYS A 243 -12.85 -10.92 22.41
N ILE A 244 -11.81 -10.09 22.48
CA ILE A 244 -10.41 -10.50 22.66
C ILE A 244 -9.75 -9.67 23.77
N PHE A 245 -8.75 -10.25 24.44
CA PHE A 245 -7.94 -9.60 25.46
C PHE A 245 -7.06 -8.51 24.85
N LEU A 246 -7.61 -7.30 24.79
CA LEU A 246 -6.88 -6.08 24.44
C LEU A 246 -6.63 -5.20 25.69
N PRO A 247 -5.54 -4.42 25.68
CA PRO A 247 -5.19 -3.54 26.80
C PRO A 247 -6.32 -2.56 27.13
N HIS A 248 -6.37 -2.07 28.36
CA HIS A 248 -7.31 -1.00 28.69
C HIS A 248 -6.80 0.34 28.12
N CYS A 249 -7.71 1.27 27.81
CA CYS A 249 -7.34 2.59 27.29
C CYS A 249 -6.37 3.35 28.21
N SER A 250 -6.48 3.17 29.53
CA SER A 250 -5.54 3.75 30.50
C SER A 250 -4.12 3.19 30.35
N VAL A 251 -3.98 1.89 30.07
CA VAL A 251 -2.67 1.27 29.83
C VAL A 251 -2.04 1.83 28.57
N MET A 252 -2.83 1.98 27.50
CA MET A 252 -2.36 2.59 26.25
C MET A 252 -1.95 4.06 26.46
N ARG A 253 -2.70 4.83 27.25
CA ARG A 253 -2.32 6.20 27.63
C ARG A 253 -0.98 6.23 28.38
N LYS A 254 -0.75 5.26 29.27
CA LYS A 254 0.52 5.11 30.02
C LYS A 254 1.69 4.73 29.10
N TRP A 255 1.47 3.91 28.08
CA TRP A 255 2.52 3.64 27.08
C TRP A 255 2.93 4.89 26.30
N LEU A 256 1.94 5.71 25.94
CA LEU A 256 2.15 6.95 25.17
C LEU A 256 2.63 8.13 26.04
N SER A 257 2.58 8.03 27.36
CA SER A 257 2.92 9.15 28.26
C SER A 257 4.42 9.39 28.39
N SER A 258 5.26 8.53 27.82
CA SER A 258 6.72 8.64 27.89
C SER A 258 7.28 9.82 27.11
N ARG A 259 6.55 10.33 26.11
CA ARG A 259 6.94 11.48 25.27
C ARG A 259 5.83 12.53 25.32
N ASN A 260 6.21 13.80 25.34
CA ASN A 260 5.26 14.89 25.55
C ASN A 260 4.89 15.58 24.23
N CYS A 261 5.85 15.68 23.30
CA CYS A 261 5.67 16.33 22.00
C CYS A 261 5.14 17.77 22.17
N GLU A 262 5.80 18.57 22.99
CA GLU A 262 5.46 19.99 23.15
C GLU A 262 5.68 20.78 21.84
N VAL A 263 5.06 21.95 21.77
CA VAL A 263 5.13 22.85 20.62
C VAL A 263 6.59 23.26 20.38
N GLY A 264 6.97 23.43 19.12
CA GLY A 264 8.32 23.79 18.70
C GLY A 264 9.03 22.68 17.91
N LEU A 265 10.37 22.71 17.97
CA LEU A 265 11.23 21.64 17.44
C LEU A 265 11.14 20.42 18.38
N LEU A 266 10.64 19.29 17.87
CA LEU A 266 10.36 18.10 18.66
C LEU A 266 11.65 17.40 19.12
N SER A 267 12.20 17.80 20.26
CA SER A 267 13.47 17.28 20.78
C SER A 267 13.55 15.76 20.80
N GLU A 268 12.46 15.08 21.16
CA GLU A 268 12.46 13.61 21.22
C GLU A 268 12.55 12.96 19.83
N VAL A 269 12.07 13.65 18.78
CA VAL A 269 12.24 13.22 17.39
C VAL A 269 13.69 13.45 16.94
N PHE A 270 14.30 14.59 17.30
CA PHE A 270 15.70 14.85 16.98
C PHE A 270 16.64 13.85 17.66
N GLU A 271 16.38 13.44 18.90
CA GLU A 271 17.12 12.35 19.58
C GLU A 271 17.03 11.02 18.82
N PHE A 272 15.86 10.69 18.27
CA PHE A 272 15.67 9.50 17.45
C PHE A 272 16.45 9.63 16.13
N LEU A 273 16.31 10.76 15.44
CA LEU A 273 16.97 11.00 14.16
C LEU A 273 18.50 10.98 14.28
N ALA A 274 19.06 11.52 15.37
CA ALA A 274 20.50 11.50 15.63
C ALA A 274 21.04 10.07 15.71
N ARG A 275 20.32 9.16 16.38
CA ARG A 275 20.70 7.73 16.44
C ARG A 275 20.56 7.03 15.09
N GLU A 276 19.47 7.29 14.38
CA GLU A 276 19.23 6.64 13.08
C GLU A 276 20.19 7.13 11.98
N ALA A 277 20.56 8.42 12.00
CA ALA A 277 21.46 9.01 11.01
C ALA A 277 22.88 8.41 11.04
N GLN A 278 23.32 7.91 12.20
CA GLN A 278 24.59 7.21 12.34
C GLN A 278 24.63 5.88 11.57
N HIS A 279 23.48 5.19 11.48
CA HIS A 279 23.39 3.86 10.89
C HIS A 279 22.81 3.84 9.47
N LYS A 280 22.05 4.88 9.07
CA LYS A 280 21.32 4.93 7.80
C LYS A 280 21.81 6.07 6.91
N GLN A 281 22.62 5.72 5.91
CA GLN A 281 23.15 6.67 4.93
C GLN A 281 22.03 7.38 4.14
N GLU A 282 20.90 6.73 3.94
CA GLU A 282 19.74 7.28 3.24
C GLU A 282 19.04 8.41 3.99
N LEU A 283 19.33 8.59 5.29
CA LEU A 283 18.80 9.68 6.12
C LEU A 283 19.67 10.94 6.05
N LYS A 284 20.89 10.86 5.48
CA LYS A 284 21.80 12.01 5.39
C LYS A 284 21.28 13.14 4.52
N ASN A 285 20.52 12.84 3.47
CA ASN A 285 19.97 13.83 2.55
C ASN A 285 18.45 13.76 2.57
N VAL A 286 17.80 14.86 2.92
CA VAL A 286 16.33 14.92 3.05
C VAL A 286 15.72 16.12 2.32
N ALA A 287 14.46 15.98 1.94
CA ALA A 287 13.58 17.09 1.61
C ALA A 287 12.88 17.57 2.88
N LEU A 288 12.79 18.88 3.07
CA LEU A 288 12.01 19.52 4.12
C LEU A 288 10.72 20.09 3.52
N ILE A 289 9.57 19.68 4.04
CA ILE A 289 8.26 20.04 3.53
C ILE A 289 7.51 20.73 4.66
N PHE A 290 6.87 21.85 4.36
CA PHE A 290 6.05 22.55 5.33
C PHE A 290 4.72 22.97 4.74
N ASP A 291 3.73 23.02 5.62
CA ASP A 291 2.40 23.54 5.33
C ASP A 291 1.67 23.84 6.65
N ALA A 292 0.60 24.64 6.57
CA ALA A 292 -0.25 24.97 7.70
C ALA A 292 -1.62 24.30 7.58
N MET A 293 -2.13 23.85 8.72
CA MET A 293 -3.46 23.26 8.86
C MET A 293 -4.31 24.16 9.75
N SER A 294 -5.51 24.55 9.30
CA SER A 294 -6.48 25.20 10.17
C SER A 294 -6.92 24.27 11.30
N ILE A 295 -7.07 24.83 12.49
CA ILE A 295 -7.53 24.16 13.71
C ILE A 295 -8.76 24.86 14.28
N HIS A 296 -9.48 24.16 15.17
CA HIS A 296 -10.55 24.79 15.93
C HIS A 296 -9.94 25.72 16.98
N THR A 297 -10.21 27.02 16.83
CA THR A 297 -9.79 28.07 17.75
C THR A 297 -10.56 27.94 19.05
N GLU A 298 -9.92 27.34 20.06
CA GLU A 298 -10.51 27.05 21.36
C GLU A 298 -9.40 27.04 22.42
N LEU A 299 -9.68 27.61 23.59
CA LEU A 299 -8.80 27.55 24.74
C LEU A 299 -9.14 26.33 25.59
N VAL A 300 -8.17 25.41 25.73
CA VAL A 300 -8.35 24.13 26.42
C VAL A 300 -7.36 24.00 27.56
N TYR A 301 -7.85 23.72 28.77
CA TYR A 301 -7.00 23.50 29.93
C TYR A 301 -6.37 22.09 29.93
N ASP A 302 -5.03 22.03 29.81
CA ASP A 302 -4.24 20.81 29.94
C ASP A 302 -3.92 20.54 31.41
N LYS A 303 -4.83 19.82 32.08
CA LYS A 303 -4.70 19.42 33.49
C LYS A 303 -3.36 18.76 33.84
N LYS A 304 -2.68 18.12 32.88
CA LYS A 304 -1.43 17.41 33.15
C LYS A 304 -0.26 18.37 33.34
N ASN A 305 -0.23 19.42 32.53
CA ASN A 305 0.86 20.41 32.50
C ASN A 305 0.45 21.72 33.17
N ASP A 306 -0.74 21.76 33.78
CA ASP A 306 -1.34 22.92 34.44
C ASP A 306 -1.25 24.20 33.61
N LYS A 307 -1.65 24.10 32.32
CA LYS A 307 -1.58 25.23 31.38
C LYS A 307 -2.77 25.27 30.44
N TYR A 308 -3.13 26.48 30.02
CA TYR A 308 -4.06 26.67 28.92
C TYR A 308 -3.35 26.48 27.57
N CYS A 309 -3.96 25.70 26.68
CA CYS A 309 -3.51 25.46 25.32
C CYS A 309 -4.51 26.07 24.34
N GLY A 310 -4.05 26.80 23.32
CA GLY A 310 -4.94 27.42 22.34
C GLY A 310 -4.45 28.77 21.84
N TYR A 311 -3.54 29.40 22.58
CA TYR A 311 -2.84 30.60 22.13
C TYR A 311 -1.78 30.29 21.06
N VAL A 312 -1.36 31.34 20.37
CA VAL A 312 -0.16 31.34 19.53
C VAL A 312 1.04 30.91 20.39
N ASP A 313 1.78 29.91 19.92
CA ASP A 313 2.88 29.29 20.63
C ASP A 313 3.96 28.89 19.62
N TYR A 314 5.13 29.53 19.73
CA TYR A 314 6.28 29.27 18.88
C TYR A 314 7.28 28.29 19.52
N GLY A 315 6.92 27.61 20.60
CA GLY A 315 7.76 26.63 21.29
C GLY A 315 8.99 27.25 21.97
N GLY A 316 8.84 28.46 22.53
CA GLY A 316 9.91 29.20 23.19
C GLY A 316 10.97 29.80 22.26
N ILE A 317 10.74 29.81 20.94
CA ILE A 317 11.67 30.37 19.95
C ILE A 317 11.60 31.90 19.89
N ALA A 318 10.42 32.47 20.08
CA ALA A 318 10.20 33.90 20.13
C ALA A 318 9.21 34.20 21.25
N ASN A 319 9.42 35.31 21.96
CA ASN A 319 8.47 35.78 22.96
C ASN A 319 7.15 36.14 22.26
N VAL A 320 6.06 35.55 22.73
CA VAL A 320 4.71 35.87 22.30
C VAL A 320 4.08 36.59 23.47
N ASP A 321 4.19 37.92 23.48
CA ASP A 321 3.56 38.76 24.52
C ASP A 321 2.06 38.96 24.25
N THR A 322 1.46 38.13 23.39
CA THR A 322 0.08 38.28 22.95
C THR A 322 -0.77 37.08 23.35
N GLU A 323 -1.92 37.36 24.00
CA GLU A 323 -3.01 36.39 24.24
C GLU A 323 -3.77 36.05 22.94
N GLU A 324 -3.09 36.13 21.78
CA GLU A 324 -3.67 35.84 20.47
C GLU A 324 -3.99 34.35 20.37
N MET A 325 -5.21 34.04 19.91
CA MET A 325 -5.65 32.66 19.72
C MET A 325 -5.08 32.08 18.43
N ALA A 326 -4.60 30.84 18.48
CA ALA A 326 -4.11 30.15 17.30
C ALA A 326 -5.27 29.72 16.38
N THR A 327 -5.12 30.00 15.09
CA THR A 327 -6.07 29.59 14.04
C THR A 327 -5.54 28.43 13.21
N GLU A 328 -4.22 28.27 13.16
CA GLU A 328 -3.54 27.30 12.32
C GLU A 328 -2.38 26.65 13.07
N VAL A 329 -1.98 25.46 12.59
CA VAL A 329 -0.77 24.76 13.03
C VAL A 329 0.16 24.65 11.83
N LEU A 330 1.32 25.30 11.91
CA LEU A 330 2.41 25.12 10.94
C LEU A 330 3.18 23.85 11.31
N VAL A 331 3.35 22.93 10.37
CA VAL A 331 4.11 21.69 10.58
C VAL A 331 5.29 21.63 9.62
N LEU A 332 6.45 21.19 10.15
CA LEU A 332 7.63 20.88 9.36
C LEU A 332 7.84 19.37 9.35
N GLN A 333 7.96 18.79 8.16
CA GLN A 333 8.13 17.36 7.96
C GLN A 333 9.31 17.06 7.04
N ILE A 334 10.17 16.12 7.43
CA ILE A 334 11.25 15.62 6.56
C ILE A 334 10.78 14.40 5.77
N VAL A 335 11.31 14.25 4.57
CA VAL A 335 11.10 13.10 3.68
C VAL A 335 12.43 12.67 3.07
N THR A 336 12.74 11.37 3.11
CA THR A 336 13.95 10.83 2.48
C THR A 336 13.74 10.54 0.99
N TYR A 337 14.78 10.74 0.18
CA TYR A 337 14.72 10.57 -1.27
C TYR A 337 14.68 9.11 -1.72
N THR A 338 15.51 8.26 -1.12
CA THR A 338 15.64 6.83 -1.48
C THR A 338 14.90 5.92 -0.52
N TYR A 339 15.06 6.17 0.78
CA TYR A 339 14.40 5.37 1.82
C TYR A 339 12.91 5.72 1.93
N LYS A 340 12.11 4.81 2.47
CA LYS A 340 10.67 5.05 2.72
C LYS A 340 10.48 5.57 4.13
N PHE A 341 10.96 6.79 4.39
CA PHE A 341 10.82 7.43 5.69
C PHE A 341 10.36 8.87 5.55
N LYS A 342 9.44 9.25 6.43
CA LYS A 342 8.97 10.61 6.59
C LYS A 342 8.61 10.85 8.06
N CYS A 343 8.90 12.03 8.58
CA CYS A 343 8.70 12.32 10.00
C CYS A 343 8.41 13.80 10.21
N PRO A 344 7.32 14.17 10.91
CA PRO A 344 7.17 15.53 11.40
C PRO A 344 8.26 15.80 12.45
N ILE A 345 8.97 16.92 12.30
CA ILE A 345 10.09 17.30 13.17
C ILE A 345 9.75 18.52 14.02
N ALA A 346 8.75 19.30 13.63
CA ALA A 346 8.33 20.49 14.36
C ALA A 346 6.87 20.81 14.09
N TYR A 347 6.23 21.47 15.05
CA TYR A 347 4.97 22.15 14.84
C TYR A 347 4.88 23.42 15.67
N PHE A 348 4.15 24.42 15.17
CA PHE A 348 3.97 25.72 15.81
C PHE A 348 2.50 26.11 15.76
N LEU A 349 1.98 26.70 16.83
CA LEU A 349 0.63 27.25 16.89
C LEU A 349 0.70 28.71 16.44
N ILE A 350 0.00 29.07 15.36
CA ILE A 350 0.13 30.39 14.74
C ILE A 350 -1.25 31.01 14.46
N ASP A 351 -1.31 32.34 14.46
CA ASP A 351 -2.38 33.10 13.81
C ASP A 351 -1.86 33.58 12.45
N LYS A 352 -2.31 32.86 11.41
CA LYS A 352 -1.94 33.05 10.00
C LYS A 352 -0.43 32.94 9.70
N VAL A 353 -0.11 32.66 8.45
CA VAL A 353 1.29 32.52 8.00
C VAL A 353 1.98 33.88 7.89
N LYS A 354 2.94 34.16 8.78
CA LYS A 354 3.83 35.34 8.74
C LYS A 354 5.21 34.95 8.19
N ALA A 355 5.58 35.49 7.02
CA ALA A 355 6.77 35.06 6.26
C ALA A 355 8.10 35.18 7.05
N ASN A 356 8.28 36.26 7.82
CA ASN A 356 9.49 36.47 8.62
C ASN A 356 9.68 35.35 9.65
N LEU A 357 8.65 35.05 10.45
CA LEU A 357 8.71 34.00 11.47
C LEU A 357 8.91 32.62 10.83
N GLN A 358 8.19 32.35 9.74
CA GLN A 358 8.31 31.10 9.01
C GLN A 358 9.73 30.86 8.47
N SER A 359 10.40 31.89 7.95
CA SER A 359 11.80 31.79 7.50
C SER A 359 12.75 31.46 8.67
N GLN A 360 12.51 32.04 9.85
CA GLN A 360 13.32 31.76 11.04
C GLN A 360 13.13 30.31 11.51
N PHE A 361 11.89 29.83 11.59
CA PHE A 361 11.61 28.44 11.96
C PHE A 361 12.27 27.44 11.02
N LEU A 362 12.25 27.72 9.71
CA LEU A 362 12.91 26.88 8.71
C LEU A 362 14.43 26.88 8.90
N LEU A 363 15.07 28.04 9.07
CA LEU A 363 16.51 28.14 9.30
C LEU A 363 16.94 27.41 10.58
N MET A 364 16.16 27.52 11.66
CA MET A 364 16.43 26.80 12.91
C MET A 364 16.30 25.29 12.74
N ALA A 365 15.27 24.82 12.05
CA ALA A 365 15.10 23.40 11.76
C ALA A 365 16.26 22.85 10.90
N ILE A 366 16.70 23.61 9.89
CA ILE A 366 17.84 23.24 9.02
C ILE A 366 19.13 23.12 9.83
N LYS A 367 19.43 24.12 10.68
CA LYS A 367 20.62 24.11 11.54
C LYS A 367 20.60 22.90 12.50
N LYS A 368 19.48 22.68 13.19
CA LYS A 368 19.34 21.57 14.14
C LYS A 368 19.41 20.19 13.48
N LEU A 369 18.91 20.05 12.24
CA LEU A 369 19.08 18.82 11.46
C LEU A 369 20.56 18.60 11.08
N PHE A 370 21.26 19.66 10.72
CA PHE A 370 22.67 19.59 10.36
C PHE A 370 23.56 19.16 11.53
N GLU A 371 23.29 19.67 12.73
CA GLU A 371 23.98 19.28 13.98
C GLU A 371 23.94 17.77 14.25
N ILE A 372 22.87 17.10 13.83
CA ILE A 372 22.68 15.64 14.01
C ILE A 372 23.09 14.83 12.77
N GLY A 373 23.79 15.43 11.81
CA GLY A 373 24.31 14.76 10.61
C GLY A 373 23.31 14.60 9.46
N ILE A 374 22.19 15.34 9.47
CA ILE A 374 21.18 15.33 8.41
C ILE A 374 21.22 16.65 7.63
N THR A 375 21.45 16.57 6.33
CA THR A 375 21.49 17.72 5.42
C THR A 375 20.18 17.88 4.66
N VAL A 376 19.57 19.05 4.77
CA VAL A 376 18.40 19.43 3.98
C VAL A 376 18.87 19.85 2.58
N ARG A 377 18.35 19.20 1.53
CA ARG A 377 18.71 19.49 0.12
C ARG A 377 17.63 20.25 -0.65
N SER A 378 16.38 20.17 -0.20
CA SER A 378 15.28 20.93 -0.81
C SER A 378 14.25 21.36 0.23
N ILE A 379 13.55 22.45 -0.05
CA ILE A 379 12.38 22.91 0.70
C ILE A 379 11.18 22.94 -0.22
N THR A 380 10.04 22.43 0.25
CA THR A 380 8.79 22.41 -0.53
C THR A 380 7.68 23.17 0.17
N CYS A 381 6.99 24.03 -0.58
CA CYS A 381 5.82 24.78 -0.12
C CYS A 381 4.80 25.00 -1.24
N ASP A 382 3.63 25.57 -0.90
CA ASP A 382 2.58 25.86 -1.86
C ASP A 382 2.81 27.20 -2.58
N GLY A 383 1.91 27.56 -3.49
CA GLY A 383 1.95 28.79 -4.28
C GLY A 383 1.54 30.07 -3.55
N CYS A 384 1.35 30.06 -2.23
CA CYS A 384 0.80 31.21 -1.52
C CYS A 384 1.80 32.38 -1.44
N VAL A 385 1.27 33.61 -1.46
CA VAL A 385 2.08 34.85 -1.42
C VAL A 385 2.98 34.88 -0.17
N ALA A 386 2.48 34.44 0.98
CA ALA A 386 3.27 34.38 2.21
C ALA A 386 4.47 33.42 2.07
N ASN A 387 4.25 32.23 1.49
CA ASN A 387 5.31 31.23 1.30
C ASN A 387 6.34 31.68 0.26
N ILE A 388 5.91 32.33 -0.83
CA ILE A 388 6.84 32.95 -1.80
C ILE A 388 7.73 34.00 -1.12
N LYS A 389 7.16 34.84 -0.26
CA LYS A 389 7.92 35.84 0.51
C LYS A 389 8.88 35.16 1.49
N THR A 390 8.49 34.06 2.12
CA THR A 390 9.37 33.23 2.96
C THR A 390 10.59 32.73 2.18
N LEU A 391 10.41 32.23 0.96
CA LEU A 391 11.52 31.79 0.11
C LEU A 391 12.45 32.95 -0.27
N GLN A 392 11.90 34.14 -0.55
CA GLN A 392 12.70 35.34 -0.82
C GLN A 392 13.56 35.74 0.39
N LEU A 393 12.99 35.69 1.60
CA LEU A 393 13.70 35.97 2.85
C LEU A 393 14.81 34.96 3.15
N LEU A 394 14.65 33.71 2.71
CA LEU A 394 15.71 32.70 2.78
C LEU A 394 16.84 32.93 1.76
N GLY A 395 16.62 33.76 0.74
CA GLY A 395 17.59 34.11 -0.30
C GLY A 395 17.27 33.57 -1.70
N CYS A 396 16.11 32.93 -1.93
CA CYS A 396 15.70 32.48 -3.27
C CYS A 396 15.25 33.68 -4.13
N ASN A 397 15.79 33.80 -5.35
CA ASN A 397 15.26 34.75 -6.34
C ASN A 397 14.19 34.08 -7.19
N VAL A 398 12.94 34.48 -6.98
CA VAL A 398 11.75 33.97 -7.68
C VAL A 398 11.24 34.94 -8.75
N SER A 399 12.04 35.95 -9.11
CA SER A 399 11.65 36.95 -10.11
C SER A 399 11.65 36.33 -11.51
N PRO A 400 10.63 36.58 -12.35
CA PRO A 400 10.51 35.96 -13.68
C PRO A 400 11.75 36.16 -14.58
N ASN A 401 12.44 37.29 -14.44
CA ASN A 401 13.57 37.66 -15.30
C ASN A 401 14.90 37.00 -14.86
N ASN A 402 15.01 36.56 -13.60
CA ASN A 402 16.24 35.98 -13.07
C ASN A 402 15.89 34.99 -11.95
N ILE A 403 15.48 33.78 -12.36
CA ILE A 403 15.06 32.73 -11.44
C ILE A 403 16.29 32.01 -10.89
N SER A 404 16.57 32.20 -9.61
CA SER A 404 17.58 31.48 -8.83
C SER A 404 16.89 30.85 -7.62
N PRO A 405 16.28 29.65 -7.79
CA PRO A 405 15.37 29.09 -6.80
C PRO A 405 16.15 28.21 -5.81
N PHE A 406 17.24 28.74 -5.27
CA PHE A 406 18.00 28.11 -4.21
C PHE A 406 18.60 29.18 -3.30
N PHE A 407 18.95 28.77 -2.09
CA PHE A 407 19.75 29.55 -1.17
C PHE A 407 20.83 28.69 -0.55
N LYS A 408 21.82 29.32 0.09
CA LYS A 408 22.96 28.63 0.67
C LYS A 408 22.62 28.06 2.04
N HIS A 409 22.95 26.78 2.24
CA HIS A 409 22.83 26.15 3.54
C HIS A 409 23.70 26.90 4.56
N PRO A 410 23.17 27.26 5.74
CA PRO A 410 23.85 28.14 6.69
C PRO A 410 25.23 27.61 7.13
N ASN A 411 25.36 26.29 7.28
CA ASN A 411 26.62 25.66 7.73
C ASN A 411 27.53 25.13 6.61
N THR A 412 27.00 24.61 5.50
CA THR A 412 27.81 23.88 4.48
C THR A 412 28.03 24.66 3.19
N GLN A 413 27.34 25.79 2.98
CA GLN A 413 27.34 26.55 1.72
C GLN A 413 26.89 25.74 0.48
N THR A 414 26.31 24.55 0.69
CA THR A 414 25.64 23.79 -0.36
C THR A 414 24.29 24.43 -0.70
N ASN A 415 23.79 24.19 -1.91
CA ASN A 415 22.50 24.75 -2.33
C ASN A 415 21.34 23.96 -1.71
N ILE A 416 20.39 24.69 -1.12
CA ILE A 416 19.07 24.18 -0.76
C ILE A 416 18.09 24.66 -1.82
N HIS A 417 17.51 23.74 -2.57
CA HIS A 417 16.63 24.06 -3.70
C HIS A 417 15.17 24.28 -3.25
N CYS A 418 14.57 25.37 -3.70
CA CYS A 418 13.20 25.79 -3.42
C CYS A 418 12.23 25.11 -4.42
N ILE A 419 11.24 24.35 -3.95
CA ILE A 419 10.26 23.65 -4.79
C ILE A 419 8.86 24.17 -4.46
N MET A 420 8.13 24.54 -5.50
CA MET A 420 6.72 24.90 -5.44
C MET A 420 5.91 23.63 -5.72
N ASP A 421 4.92 23.27 -4.90
CA ASP A 421 4.24 21.98 -5.08
C ASP A 421 3.65 21.81 -6.51
N PRO A 422 4.13 20.81 -7.29
CA PRO A 422 3.69 20.63 -8.68
C PRO A 422 2.18 20.35 -8.80
N ALA A 423 1.59 19.67 -7.81
CA ALA A 423 0.16 19.40 -7.78
C ALA A 423 -0.65 20.68 -7.59
N HIS A 424 -0.19 21.59 -6.73
CA HIS A 424 -0.72 22.94 -6.60
C HIS A 424 -0.56 23.75 -7.90
N MET A 425 0.61 23.71 -8.54
CA MET A 425 0.82 24.40 -9.82
C MET A 425 -0.11 23.88 -10.91
N LEU A 426 -0.37 22.57 -10.98
CA LEU A 426 -1.32 21.99 -11.91
C LEU A 426 -2.78 22.42 -11.63
N LYS A 427 -3.18 22.51 -10.34
CA LYS A 427 -4.48 23.07 -9.95
C LYS A 427 -4.66 24.50 -10.45
N LEU A 428 -3.65 25.35 -10.25
CA LEU A 428 -3.67 26.74 -10.71
C LEU A 428 -3.66 26.82 -12.25
N CYS A 429 -2.89 25.97 -12.92
CA CYS A 429 -2.89 25.84 -14.38
C CYS A 429 -4.29 25.54 -14.91
N ARG A 430 -4.96 24.52 -14.36
CA ARG A 430 -6.36 24.19 -14.71
C ARG A 430 -7.29 25.36 -14.46
N ASN A 431 -7.16 26.01 -13.30
CA ASN A 431 -8.06 27.11 -12.93
C ASN A 431 -7.91 28.29 -13.91
N THR A 432 -6.69 28.68 -14.27
CA THR A 432 -6.41 29.69 -15.30
C THR A 432 -6.99 29.24 -16.64
N PHE A 433 -6.66 28.01 -17.08
CA PHE A 433 -7.12 27.46 -18.35
C PHE A 433 -8.65 27.46 -18.49
N GLY A 434 -9.38 27.10 -17.42
CA GLY A 434 -10.84 27.02 -17.45
C GLY A 434 -11.59 28.31 -17.12
N GLN A 435 -10.92 29.38 -16.66
CA GLN A 435 -11.59 30.63 -16.25
C GLN A 435 -11.19 31.85 -17.09
N ILE A 436 -10.06 31.80 -17.78
CA ILE A 436 -9.52 32.93 -18.54
C ILE A 436 -9.58 32.60 -20.03
N ASN A 437 -10.19 33.51 -20.79
CA ASN A 437 -10.17 33.49 -22.25
C ASN A 437 -8.96 34.29 -22.77
N GLY A 438 -8.60 34.10 -24.04
CA GLY A 438 -7.50 34.84 -24.66
C GLY A 438 -6.11 34.38 -24.25
N ILE A 439 -5.97 33.13 -23.77
CA ILE A 439 -4.66 32.49 -23.63
C ILE A 439 -4.18 32.12 -25.04
N THR A 440 -2.98 32.54 -25.41
CA THR A 440 -2.41 32.28 -26.74
C THR A 440 -0.98 31.76 -26.64
N SER A 441 -0.60 30.88 -27.56
CA SER A 441 0.78 30.53 -27.87
C SER A 441 1.08 30.87 -29.34
N ASP A 442 2.32 30.65 -29.77
CA ASP A 442 2.72 30.82 -31.17
C ASP A 442 1.94 29.89 -32.12
N ALA A 443 1.37 28.79 -31.60
CA ALA A 443 0.53 27.86 -32.35
C ALA A 443 -0.94 28.33 -32.48
N GLY A 444 -1.35 29.39 -31.77
CA GLY A 444 -2.71 29.95 -31.82
C GLY A 444 -3.41 30.05 -30.46
N GLU A 445 -4.75 30.10 -30.51
CA GLU A 445 -5.60 30.28 -29.32
C GLU A 445 -5.74 28.99 -28.49
N ILE A 446 -5.49 29.10 -27.18
CA ILE A 446 -5.72 28.04 -26.19
C ILE A 446 -7.06 28.29 -25.52
N SER A 447 -7.99 27.34 -25.66
CA SER A 447 -9.36 27.52 -25.17
C SER A 447 -9.93 26.29 -24.50
N PHE A 448 -10.49 26.49 -23.31
CA PHE A 448 -11.20 25.44 -22.57
C PHE A 448 -12.46 24.96 -23.29
N LYS A 449 -12.96 25.71 -24.29
CA LYS A 449 -14.12 25.36 -25.10
C LYS A 449 -14.02 23.94 -25.67
N TYR A 450 -12.83 23.52 -26.11
CA TYR A 450 -12.63 22.19 -26.69
C TYR A 450 -12.78 21.06 -25.65
N VAL A 451 -12.46 21.32 -24.38
CA VAL A 451 -12.70 20.37 -23.29
C VAL A 451 -14.19 20.26 -22.99
N CYS A 452 -14.92 21.39 -22.98
CA CYS A 452 -16.38 21.41 -22.84
C CYS A 452 -17.07 20.64 -23.98
N LYS A 453 -16.74 20.97 -25.23
CA LYS A 453 -17.29 20.30 -26.41
C LYS A 453 -16.98 18.80 -26.44
N LEU A 454 -15.78 18.39 -26.02
CA LEU A 454 -15.46 16.96 -25.88
C LEU A 454 -16.36 16.29 -24.83
N HIS A 455 -16.62 16.95 -23.70
CA HIS A 455 -17.53 16.40 -22.71
C HIS A 455 -18.96 16.30 -23.23
N GLU A 456 -19.49 17.37 -23.84
CA GLU A 456 -20.84 17.42 -24.42
C GLU A 456 -21.04 16.35 -25.48
N LEU A 457 -20.08 16.18 -26.39
CA LEU A 457 -20.11 15.12 -27.40
C LEU A 457 -20.16 13.73 -26.74
N GLN A 458 -19.31 13.46 -25.76
CA GLN A 458 -19.28 12.14 -25.12
C GLN A 458 -20.55 11.82 -24.32
N GLU A 459 -21.21 12.83 -23.74
CA GLU A 459 -22.50 12.65 -23.06
C GLU A 459 -23.64 12.46 -24.08
N ARG A 460 -23.63 13.22 -25.19
CA ARG A 460 -24.62 13.09 -26.26
C ARG A 460 -24.59 11.70 -26.90
N GLU A 461 -23.39 11.18 -27.18
CA GLU A 461 -23.20 9.88 -27.82
C GLU A 461 -23.21 8.69 -26.83
N ASP A 462 -23.27 8.96 -25.51
CA ASP A 462 -23.10 7.96 -24.42
C ASP A 462 -21.84 7.07 -24.58
N LEU A 463 -20.77 7.63 -25.16
CA LEU A 463 -19.53 6.94 -25.49
C LEU A 463 -18.31 7.78 -25.13
N LYS A 464 -17.38 7.20 -24.36
CA LYS A 464 -16.13 7.89 -23.96
C LYS A 464 -14.95 7.50 -24.82
N LEU A 465 -14.18 8.49 -25.28
CA LEU A 465 -12.92 8.33 -26.01
C LEU A 465 -11.75 8.02 -25.07
N LYS A 466 -11.89 6.96 -24.26
CA LYS A 466 -10.86 6.41 -23.35
C LYS A 466 -10.23 7.43 -22.37
N ASN A 467 -10.87 8.57 -22.12
CA ASN A 467 -10.48 9.53 -21.10
C ASN A 467 -11.44 9.46 -19.89
N ARG A 468 -11.11 10.20 -18.82
CA ARG A 468 -11.87 10.19 -17.55
C ARG A 468 -12.74 11.43 -17.35
N LEU A 469 -12.94 12.26 -18.39
CA LEU A 469 -13.74 13.47 -18.28
C LEU A 469 -15.17 13.16 -17.87
N SER A 470 -15.75 14.10 -17.13
CA SER A 470 -17.12 14.07 -16.61
C SER A 470 -17.57 15.50 -16.32
N ALA A 471 -18.84 15.69 -15.98
CA ALA A 471 -19.37 17.00 -15.63
C ALA A 471 -18.59 17.68 -14.49
N SER A 472 -18.02 16.91 -13.54
CA SER A 472 -17.18 17.47 -12.47
C SER A 472 -15.86 18.06 -12.96
N HIS A 473 -15.36 17.66 -14.14
CA HIS A 473 -14.13 18.20 -14.73
C HIS A 473 -14.38 19.53 -15.43
N VAL A 474 -15.54 19.69 -16.06
CA VAL A 474 -15.96 20.92 -16.74
C VAL A 474 -16.53 21.92 -15.74
N ASN A 475 -17.49 21.48 -14.90
CA ASN A 475 -18.15 22.29 -13.88
C ASN A 475 -17.40 22.21 -12.54
N PHE A 476 -16.10 22.51 -12.57
CA PHE A 476 -15.21 22.29 -11.45
C PHE A 476 -15.22 23.40 -10.39
N VAL A 477 -16.10 24.40 -10.48
CA VAL A 477 -16.12 25.58 -9.60
C VAL A 477 -16.17 25.19 -8.11
N ASN A 478 -17.00 24.20 -7.75
CA ASN A 478 -17.12 23.70 -6.39
C ASN A 478 -16.05 22.64 -6.02
N LYS A 479 -15.16 22.30 -6.97
CA LYS A 479 -14.08 21.31 -6.82
C LYS A 479 -12.74 21.88 -7.31
N LYS A 480 -12.53 23.19 -7.16
CA LYS A 480 -11.31 23.91 -7.59
C LYS A 480 -10.04 23.35 -6.95
N MET A 481 -10.15 22.84 -5.72
CA MET A 481 -9.03 22.29 -4.96
C MET A 481 -8.70 20.82 -5.29
N ASN A 482 -9.51 20.14 -6.11
CA ASN A 482 -9.31 18.72 -6.38
C ASN A 482 -8.23 18.51 -7.47
N VAL A 483 -7.02 18.13 -7.02
CA VAL A 483 -5.87 17.83 -7.90
C VAL A 483 -6.20 16.73 -8.91
N ARG A 484 -6.92 15.69 -8.49
CA ARG A 484 -7.28 14.56 -9.36
C ARG A 484 -8.09 15.01 -10.57
N LEU A 485 -9.05 15.93 -10.39
CA LEU A 485 -9.80 16.51 -11.50
C LEU A 485 -8.92 17.37 -12.40
N ALA A 486 -7.99 18.15 -11.83
CA ALA A 486 -7.05 18.95 -12.62
C ALA A 486 -6.16 18.07 -13.51
N ALA A 487 -5.53 17.03 -12.94
CA ALA A 487 -4.68 16.09 -13.67
C ALA A 487 -5.44 15.29 -14.73
N GLN A 488 -6.71 14.93 -14.49
CA GLN A 488 -7.51 14.24 -15.51
C GLN A 488 -7.94 15.16 -16.65
N THR A 489 -8.19 16.43 -16.35
CA THR A 489 -8.54 17.47 -17.34
C THR A 489 -7.36 17.78 -18.24
N ILE A 490 -6.19 18.02 -17.64
CA ILE A 490 -4.92 18.29 -18.34
C ILE A 490 -4.18 16.96 -18.50
N SER A 491 -4.73 16.04 -19.30
CA SER A 491 -4.08 14.75 -19.58
C SER A 491 -3.88 14.51 -21.05
N ASN A 492 -2.82 13.77 -21.41
CA ASN A 492 -2.60 13.37 -22.80
C ASN A 492 -3.78 12.57 -23.38
N SER A 493 -4.57 11.88 -22.54
CA SER A 493 -5.78 11.18 -23.01
C SER A 493 -6.87 12.12 -23.53
N VAL A 494 -7.01 13.30 -22.92
CA VAL A 494 -7.95 14.35 -23.37
C VAL A 494 -7.42 14.99 -24.64
N ALA A 495 -6.12 15.33 -24.67
CA ALA A 495 -5.50 15.90 -25.86
C ALA A 495 -5.60 14.97 -27.08
N ASN A 496 -5.38 13.65 -26.90
CA ASN A 496 -5.51 12.66 -27.97
C ASN A 496 -6.96 12.52 -28.46
N ALA A 497 -7.95 12.61 -27.57
CA ALA A 497 -9.35 12.56 -27.95
C ALA A 497 -9.76 13.78 -28.80
N ILE A 498 -9.30 14.98 -28.41
CA ILE A 498 -9.51 16.22 -29.19
C ILE A 498 -8.84 16.12 -30.57
N ASP A 499 -7.57 15.68 -30.61
CA ASP A 499 -6.86 15.52 -31.90
C ASP A 499 -7.55 14.48 -32.80
N PHE A 500 -8.00 13.35 -32.25
CA PHE A 500 -8.74 12.35 -33.01
C PHE A 500 -10.00 12.93 -33.64
N LEU A 501 -10.76 13.76 -32.92
CA LEU A 501 -11.97 14.38 -33.46
C LEU A 501 -11.64 15.42 -34.54
N ARG A 502 -10.59 16.23 -34.34
CA ARG A 502 -10.10 17.18 -35.34
C ARG A 502 -9.65 16.46 -36.62
N MET A 503 -8.84 15.41 -36.50
CA MET A 503 -8.31 14.64 -37.65
C MET A 503 -9.40 13.91 -38.44
N ASN A 504 -10.52 13.58 -37.80
CA ASN A 504 -11.68 12.96 -38.46
C ASN A 504 -12.71 13.99 -38.98
N GLY A 505 -12.34 15.27 -39.06
CA GLY A 505 -13.15 16.31 -39.72
C GLY A 505 -14.30 16.88 -38.88
N ASN A 506 -14.28 16.71 -37.55
CA ASN A 506 -15.30 17.33 -36.71
C ASN A 506 -15.04 18.85 -36.56
N ALA A 507 -15.90 19.66 -37.18
CA ALA A 507 -15.80 21.11 -37.23
C ALA A 507 -15.69 21.78 -35.84
N ASP A 508 -16.25 21.16 -34.80
CA ASP A 508 -16.23 21.69 -33.44
C ASP A 508 -14.81 21.81 -32.84
N PHE A 509 -13.86 21.05 -33.39
CA PHE A 509 -12.48 20.91 -32.90
C PHE A 509 -11.44 21.50 -33.85
N ASN A 510 -11.85 22.20 -34.90
CA ASN A 510 -10.93 22.93 -35.78
C ASN A 510 -10.21 24.03 -34.99
N GLY A 511 -8.89 24.19 -35.21
CA GLY A 511 -8.08 25.17 -34.47
C GLY A 511 -7.79 24.79 -33.02
N SER A 512 -7.88 23.51 -32.66
CA SER A 512 -7.60 23.01 -31.31
C SER A 512 -6.13 22.65 -31.06
N GLU A 513 -5.25 22.81 -32.06
CA GLU A 513 -3.82 22.46 -32.03
C GLU A 513 -3.09 23.08 -30.83
N ALA A 514 -3.24 24.40 -30.64
CA ALA A 514 -2.62 25.10 -29.52
C ALA A 514 -3.12 24.58 -28.17
N THR A 515 -4.40 24.23 -28.08
CA THR A 515 -5.01 23.69 -26.84
C THR A 515 -4.48 22.29 -26.52
N THR A 516 -4.40 21.39 -27.51
CA THR A 516 -3.90 20.03 -27.25
C THR A 516 -2.38 20.02 -27.03
N GLN A 517 -1.64 20.96 -27.63
CA GLN A 517 -0.24 21.23 -27.32
C GLN A 517 -0.07 21.69 -25.86
N PHE A 518 -0.85 22.67 -25.42
CA PHE A 518 -0.86 23.16 -24.03
C PHE A 518 -1.08 22.03 -23.03
N ILE A 519 -2.12 21.22 -23.25
CA ILE A 519 -2.44 20.08 -22.37
C ILE A 519 -1.25 19.12 -22.26
N ARG A 520 -0.56 18.83 -23.36
CA ARG A 520 0.57 17.90 -23.38
C ARG A 520 1.82 18.40 -22.66
N TYR A 521 2.16 19.68 -22.80
CA TYR A 521 3.30 20.24 -22.08
C TYR A 521 3.10 20.12 -20.57
N PHE A 522 1.94 20.53 -20.07
CA PHE A 522 1.64 20.48 -18.64
C PHE A 522 1.42 19.06 -18.10
N ASP A 523 0.87 18.12 -18.89
CA ASP A 523 0.78 16.70 -18.50
C ASP A 523 2.17 16.06 -18.38
N LYS A 524 3.04 16.25 -19.40
CA LYS A 524 4.40 15.69 -19.42
C LYS A 524 5.26 16.20 -18.26
N ILE A 525 5.29 17.52 -18.06
CA ILE A 525 6.12 18.13 -17.00
C ILE A 525 5.61 17.73 -15.61
N PHE A 526 4.29 17.64 -15.43
CA PHE A 526 3.70 17.21 -14.16
C PHE A 526 4.01 15.74 -13.87
N ASP A 527 3.87 14.84 -14.85
CA ASP A 527 4.22 13.43 -14.69
C ASP A 527 5.70 13.26 -14.31
N LEU A 528 6.59 14.04 -14.91
CA LEU A 528 8.03 14.04 -14.61
C LEU A 528 8.33 14.54 -13.19
N MET A 529 7.61 15.57 -12.74
CA MET A 529 7.71 16.14 -11.39
C MET A 529 6.91 15.36 -10.32
N ASN A 530 6.19 14.30 -10.70
CA ASN A 530 5.38 13.46 -9.80
C ASN A 530 5.72 11.97 -9.98
N SER A 531 7.00 11.67 -10.19
CA SER A 531 7.48 10.30 -10.35
C SER A 531 7.49 9.56 -9.01
N ARG A 532 6.70 8.48 -8.92
CA ARG A 532 6.49 7.69 -7.67
C ARG A 532 7.13 6.30 -7.69
N ASN A 533 7.44 5.80 -8.89
CA ASN A 533 7.87 4.42 -9.09
C ASN A 533 9.32 4.41 -9.58
N PRO A 534 10.25 3.74 -8.86
CA PRO A 534 11.63 3.57 -9.33
C PRO A 534 11.74 2.92 -10.72
N TYR A 535 10.76 2.10 -11.10
CA TYR A 535 10.67 1.41 -12.39
C TYR A 535 9.68 2.06 -13.35
N GLY A 536 9.25 3.30 -13.06
CA GLY A 536 8.42 4.09 -13.96
C GLY A 536 9.10 4.24 -15.33
N LYS A 537 8.30 4.24 -16.39
CA LYS A 537 8.76 4.40 -17.77
C LYS A 537 8.28 5.73 -18.36
N ASN A 538 8.98 6.21 -19.38
CA ASN A 538 8.65 7.43 -20.12
C ASN A 538 8.53 8.66 -19.18
N TRP A 539 7.45 9.42 -19.28
CA TRP A 539 7.19 10.64 -18.50
C TRP A 539 7.08 10.38 -16.99
N LYS A 540 6.84 9.13 -16.58
CA LYS A 540 6.75 8.73 -15.16
C LYS A 540 8.04 8.09 -14.64
N SER A 541 9.11 8.12 -15.43
CA SER A 541 10.40 7.60 -15.00
C SER A 541 11.02 8.49 -13.92
N PRO A 542 11.78 7.93 -12.97
CA PRO A 542 12.57 8.74 -12.07
C PRO A 542 13.73 9.40 -12.84
N LEU A 543 14.27 10.49 -12.29
CA LEU A 543 15.43 11.15 -12.86
C LEU A 543 16.68 10.31 -12.57
N ARG A 544 17.45 10.00 -13.62
CA ARG A 544 18.68 9.23 -13.55
C ARG A 544 19.74 9.90 -14.43
N MET A 545 21.00 9.54 -14.20
CA MET A 545 22.07 10.00 -15.09
C MET A 545 21.95 9.39 -16.49
N GLN A 546 21.47 8.14 -16.60
CA GLN A 546 21.33 7.47 -17.89
C GLN A 546 20.26 8.10 -18.79
N ASN A 547 19.20 8.69 -18.22
CA ASN A 547 18.15 9.38 -18.97
C ASN A 547 18.28 10.91 -18.89
N LYS A 548 19.48 11.43 -18.61
CA LYS A 548 19.75 12.87 -18.46
C LYS A 548 19.24 13.71 -19.62
N HIS A 549 19.67 13.36 -20.83
CA HIS A 549 19.26 14.07 -22.04
C HIS A 549 17.74 14.14 -22.21
N TYR A 550 17.02 13.11 -21.78
CA TYR A 550 15.57 13.03 -21.91
C TYR A 550 14.83 14.00 -20.99
N TRP A 551 15.18 14.04 -19.70
CA TRP A 551 14.48 14.97 -18.79
C TRP A 551 14.95 16.41 -18.97
N GLN A 552 16.21 16.65 -19.35
CA GLN A 552 16.69 17.99 -19.71
C GLN A 552 16.00 18.55 -20.95
N SER A 553 15.74 17.72 -21.97
CA SER A 553 15.01 18.18 -23.16
C SER A 553 13.59 18.61 -22.79
N ILE A 554 12.87 17.80 -21.99
CA ILE A 554 11.52 18.14 -21.53
C ILE A 554 11.52 19.45 -20.74
N PHE A 555 12.49 19.63 -19.84
CA PHE A 555 12.66 20.87 -19.08
C PHE A 555 12.91 22.09 -19.98
N SER A 556 13.84 21.97 -20.93
CA SER A 556 14.17 23.05 -21.87
C SER A 556 12.99 23.41 -22.78
N GLU A 557 12.35 22.40 -23.38
CA GLU A 557 11.18 22.57 -24.25
C GLU A 557 10.02 23.23 -23.50
N THR A 558 9.72 22.75 -22.28
CA THR A 558 8.63 23.31 -21.47
C THR A 558 8.95 24.71 -20.98
N LYS A 559 10.21 25.00 -20.63
CA LYS A 559 10.67 26.34 -20.25
C LYS A 559 10.48 27.33 -21.39
N SER A 560 10.89 26.96 -22.60
CA SER A 560 10.65 27.76 -23.81
C SER A 560 9.16 27.98 -24.04
N TYR A 561 8.36 26.90 -23.96
CA TYR A 561 6.91 26.96 -24.12
C TYR A 561 6.20 27.87 -23.12
N ILE A 562 6.61 27.88 -21.84
CA ILE A 562 5.99 28.77 -20.84
C ILE A 562 6.30 30.24 -21.15
N ASN A 563 7.52 30.55 -21.60
CA ASN A 563 7.95 31.92 -21.87
C ASN A 563 7.20 32.58 -23.05
N GLN A 564 6.72 31.78 -24.02
CA GLN A 564 5.91 32.28 -25.15
C GLN A 564 4.42 32.48 -24.81
N LEU A 565 3.91 31.94 -23.69
CA LEU A 565 2.49 32.05 -23.36
C LEU A 565 2.09 33.49 -23.07
N LYS A 566 0.98 33.90 -23.67
CA LYS A 566 0.37 35.23 -23.47
C LYS A 566 -1.07 35.11 -23.02
N ILE A 567 -1.54 36.11 -22.27
CA ILE A 567 -2.94 36.30 -21.91
C ILE A 567 -3.32 37.69 -22.42
N ASN A 568 -4.28 37.77 -23.35
CA ASN A 568 -4.71 39.03 -23.98
C ASN A 568 -3.53 39.85 -24.55
N GLY A 569 -2.55 39.17 -25.17
CA GLY A 569 -1.37 39.80 -25.76
C GLY A 569 -0.21 40.09 -24.79
N CYS A 570 -0.45 40.10 -23.48
CA CYS A 570 0.60 40.29 -22.47
C CYS A 570 1.24 38.95 -22.06
N ASN A 571 2.54 38.95 -21.74
CA ASN A 571 3.23 37.73 -21.29
C ASN A 571 2.59 37.18 -20.00
N ILE A 572 2.39 35.86 -19.94
CA ILE A 572 1.74 35.20 -18.79
C ILE A 572 2.45 35.47 -17.46
N LEU A 573 3.77 35.69 -17.48
CA LEU A 573 4.60 35.97 -16.31
C LEU A 573 4.40 37.39 -15.76
N GLN A 574 3.76 38.28 -16.52
CA GLN A 574 3.39 39.64 -16.08
C GLN A 574 1.92 39.71 -15.62
N HIS A 575 1.10 38.74 -16.00
CA HIS A 575 -0.31 38.69 -15.65
C HIS A 575 -0.54 38.33 -14.15
N PRO A 576 -1.62 38.80 -13.49
CA PRO A 576 -1.94 38.42 -12.10
C PRO A 576 -2.05 36.91 -11.85
N ARG A 577 -2.33 36.13 -12.91
CA ARG A 577 -2.47 34.66 -12.86
C ARG A 577 -1.19 33.90 -13.20
N LYS A 578 -0.04 34.57 -13.10
CA LYS A 578 1.30 34.03 -13.39
C LYS A 578 1.75 32.86 -12.50
N THR A 579 1.15 32.68 -11.32
CA THR A 579 1.69 31.79 -10.27
C THR A 579 1.97 30.38 -10.76
N PHE A 580 1.11 29.77 -11.57
CA PHE A 580 1.37 28.42 -12.08
C PHE A 580 2.55 28.38 -13.07
N ALA A 581 2.62 29.34 -13.99
CA ALA A 581 3.68 29.44 -14.99
C ALA A 581 5.02 29.69 -14.31
N LEU A 582 5.07 30.67 -13.39
CA LEU A 582 6.24 30.97 -12.58
C LEU A 582 6.66 29.78 -11.72
N GLY A 583 5.71 29.11 -11.07
CA GLY A 583 6.00 27.95 -10.22
C GLY A 583 6.56 26.76 -11.00
N PHE A 584 6.05 26.49 -12.22
CA PHE A 584 6.65 25.47 -13.07
C PHE A 584 8.06 25.86 -13.55
N LEU A 585 8.32 27.14 -13.86
CA LEU A 585 9.67 27.61 -14.20
C LEU A 585 10.64 27.48 -13.02
N ILE A 586 10.22 27.86 -11.81
CA ILE A 586 10.98 27.64 -10.58
C ILE A 586 11.30 26.16 -10.42
N ASN A 587 10.29 25.31 -10.52
CA ASN A 587 10.45 23.86 -10.37
C ASN A 587 11.37 23.25 -11.43
N ILE A 588 11.31 23.70 -12.68
CA ILE A 588 12.22 23.21 -13.74
C ILE A 588 13.68 23.44 -13.32
N ASN A 589 14.04 24.67 -12.94
CA ASN A 589 15.41 24.97 -12.52
C ASN A 589 15.77 24.25 -11.21
N SER A 590 14.85 24.17 -10.25
CA SER A 590 15.09 23.48 -8.96
C SER A 590 15.28 21.98 -9.12
N PHE A 591 14.40 21.29 -9.85
CA PHE A 591 14.50 19.84 -10.04
C PHE A 591 15.72 19.47 -10.89
N GLU A 592 16.06 20.27 -11.91
CA GLU A 592 17.27 20.05 -12.70
C GLU A 592 18.52 20.14 -11.82
N ASN A 593 18.70 21.24 -11.10
CA ASN A 593 19.88 21.42 -10.26
C ASN A 593 19.92 20.44 -9.08
N LEU A 594 18.79 20.19 -8.42
CA LEU A 594 18.70 19.21 -7.33
C LEU A 594 19.01 17.79 -7.83
N ALA A 595 18.54 17.42 -9.03
CA ALA A 595 18.87 16.12 -9.61
C ALA A 595 20.37 15.99 -9.85
N LEU A 596 21.02 17.01 -10.42
CA LEU A 596 22.47 17.01 -10.62
C LEU A 596 23.22 16.92 -9.28
N ASP A 597 22.84 17.72 -8.30
CA ASP A 597 23.43 17.72 -6.96
C ASP A 597 23.33 16.35 -6.27
N LEU A 598 22.19 15.66 -6.39
CA LEU A 598 21.95 14.37 -5.75
C LEU A 598 22.56 13.19 -6.51
N LEU A 599 22.53 13.22 -7.84
CA LEU A 599 22.98 12.12 -8.71
C LEU A 599 24.49 12.18 -8.99
N CYS A 600 25.10 13.37 -8.95
CA CYS A 600 26.54 13.57 -9.16
C CYS A 600 27.32 13.80 -7.84
N ASN A 601 26.70 13.55 -6.68
CA ASN A 601 27.38 13.71 -5.39
C ASN A 601 28.61 12.78 -5.31
N VAL A 602 29.76 13.35 -4.92
CA VAL A 602 31.06 12.64 -4.88
C VAL A 602 31.10 11.57 -3.80
N GLU A 603 30.50 11.82 -2.64
CA GLU A 603 30.58 10.88 -1.51
C GLU A 603 29.59 9.73 -1.60
N ASN A 604 28.36 10.00 -2.06
CA ASN A 604 27.30 9.00 -2.13
C ASN A 604 26.23 9.39 -3.17
N PRO A 605 26.49 9.14 -4.46
CA PRO A 605 25.56 9.50 -5.53
C PRO A 605 24.30 8.65 -5.46
N LEU A 606 23.13 9.29 -5.59
CA LEU A 606 21.88 8.56 -5.71
C LEU A 606 21.80 7.85 -7.07
N SER A 607 21.33 6.60 -7.08
CA SER A 607 21.13 5.86 -8.35
C SER A 607 19.93 6.37 -9.17
N TYR A 608 18.98 7.03 -8.51
CA TYR A 608 17.83 7.68 -9.11
C TYR A 608 17.22 8.67 -8.14
N PHE A 609 16.46 9.63 -8.66
CA PHE A 609 15.71 10.61 -7.90
C PHE A 609 14.22 10.56 -8.28
N MET A 610 13.38 10.23 -7.28
CA MET A 610 11.91 10.27 -7.41
C MET A 610 11.40 11.65 -7.00
N THR A 611 10.95 12.42 -7.97
CA THR A 611 10.49 13.81 -7.78
C THR A 611 9.30 13.93 -6.82
N TYR A 612 8.46 12.89 -6.69
CA TYR A 612 7.37 12.85 -5.69
C TYR A 612 7.84 12.97 -4.23
N LYS A 613 9.12 12.71 -3.95
CA LYS A 613 9.69 12.89 -2.60
C LYS A 613 9.73 14.36 -2.15
N CYS A 614 9.58 15.28 -3.09
CA CYS A 614 9.46 16.72 -2.84
C CYS A 614 8.01 17.22 -2.95
N SER A 615 6.99 16.36 -2.87
CA SER A 615 5.59 16.80 -2.98
C SER A 615 4.97 17.10 -1.61
N GLN A 616 4.13 18.14 -1.54
CA GLN A 616 3.35 18.44 -0.34
C GLN A 616 2.31 17.36 0.01
N ASP A 617 2.04 16.40 -0.89
CA ASP A 617 1.20 15.22 -0.59
C ASP A 617 1.63 14.52 0.72
N HIS A 618 2.93 14.52 1.07
CA HIS A 618 3.41 13.87 2.29
C HIS A 618 2.84 14.49 3.57
N ILE A 619 2.77 15.82 3.62
CA ILE A 619 2.25 16.57 4.77
C ILE A 619 0.71 16.67 4.72
N GLU A 620 0.11 16.74 3.53
CA GLU A 620 -1.34 16.66 3.37
C GLU A 620 -1.90 15.29 3.85
N LEU A 621 -1.18 14.19 3.57
CA LEU A 621 -1.50 12.86 4.10
C LEU A 621 -1.38 12.82 5.63
N PHE A 622 -0.33 13.45 6.19
CA PHE A 622 -0.17 13.57 7.64
C PHE A 622 -1.34 14.33 8.27
N PHE A 623 -1.73 15.47 7.70
CA PHE A 623 -2.90 16.22 8.11
C PHE A 623 -4.19 15.41 8.01
N SER A 624 -4.38 14.62 6.96
CA SER A 624 -5.54 13.73 6.86
C SER A 624 -5.57 12.69 7.98
N CYS A 625 -4.42 12.16 8.41
CA CYS A 625 -4.33 11.25 9.55
C CYS A 625 -4.66 11.94 10.88
N ILE A 626 -4.27 13.22 11.04
CA ILE A 626 -4.65 14.02 12.20
C ILE A 626 -6.17 14.24 12.24
N ARG A 627 -6.78 14.68 11.12
CA ARG A 627 -8.23 14.93 11.04
C ARG A 627 -9.05 13.66 11.28
N SER A 628 -8.63 12.52 10.72
CA SER A 628 -9.36 11.26 10.86
C SER A 628 -9.48 10.78 12.31
N ARG A 629 -8.57 11.21 13.20
CA ARG A 629 -8.59 10.84 14.61
C ARG A 629 -9.82 11.38 15.35
N GLY A 630 -10.36 12.53 14.95
CA GLY A 630 -11.55 13.13 15.55
C GLY A 630 -12.87 12.53 15.04
N GLY A 631 -12.80 11.59 14.08
CA GLY A 631 -13.97 10.91 13.54
C GLY A 631 -14.83 11.86 12.71
N TRP A 632 -15.99 12.25 13.26
CA TRP A 632 -16.90 13.22 12.61
C TRP A 632 -16.48 14.67 12.86
N ASN A 633 -15.61 14.92 13.84
CA ASN A 633 -14.97 16.21 14.03
C ASN A 633 -13.60 16.19 13.33
N ASP A 634 -13.52 16.76 12.13
CA ASP A 634 -12.30 16.82 11.33
C ASP A 634 -11.50 18.12 11.53
N ASN A 635 -11.91 18.97 12.47
CA ASN A 635 -11.25 20.22 12.84
C ASN A 635 -10.74 20.16 14.29
N PRO A 636 -9.54 19.59 14.55
CA PRO A 636 -9.04 19.42 15.90
C PRO A 636 -8.66 20.77 16.53
N ASN A 637 -8.79 20.91 17.85
CA ASN A 637 -8.16 22.01 18.59
C ASN A 637 -6.65 21.74 18.82
N ALA A 638 -5.91 22.72 19.34
CA ALA A 638 -4.46 22.63 19.54
C ALA A 638 -4.03 21.41 20.37
N LEU A 639 -4.77 21.11 21.45
CA LEU A 639 -4.46 19.99 22.34
C LEU A 639 -4.77 18.63 21.70
N GLN A 640 -5.87 18.53 20.95
CA GLN A 640 -6.22 17.36 20.15
C GLN A 640 -5.18 17.09 19.06
N PHE A 641 -4.71 18.14 18.38
CA PHE A 641 -3.62 18.05 17.40
C PHE A 641 -2.37 17.43 18.04
N LYS A 642 -1.89 17.99 19.16
CA LYS A 642 -0.73 17.49 19.91
C LYS A 642 -0.87 16.00 20.26
N TRP A 643 -2.03 15.58 20.76
CA TRP A 643 -2.25 14.18 21.10
C TRP A 643 -2.35 13.25 19.90
N ALA A 644 -2.88 13.72 18.77
CA ALA A 644 -2.92 12.98 17.52
C ALA A 644 -1.51 12.81 16.93
N LEU A 645 -0.73 13.90 16.86
CA LEU A 645 0.69 13.89 16.48
C LEU A 645 1.48 12.89 17.32
N ARG A 646 1.36 12.98 18.65
CA ARG A 646 2.04 12.06 19.57
C ARG A 646 1.74 10.61 19.23
N ARG A 647 0.47 10.26 19.00
CA ARG A 647 0.07 8.89 18.63
C ARG A 647 0.67 8.43 17.30
N LEU A 648 0.73 9.31 16.31
CA LEU A 648 1.34 9.02 15.01
C LEU A 648 2.85 8.77 15.14
N LEU A 649 3.55 9.48 16.01
CA LEU A 649 4.99 9.24 16.24
C LEU A 649 5.29 7.87 16.87
N PHE A 650 4.39 7.35 17.72
CA PHE A 650 4.47 5.96 18.20
C PHE A 650 4.02 4.93 17.14
N ARG A 651 3.34 5.35 16.07
CA ARG A 651 2.85 4.42 15.04
C ARG A 651 2.65 5.05 13.66
N ASN A 652 3.49 4.63 12.72
CA ASN A 652 3.47 5.10 11.33
C ASN A 652 2.64 4.22 10.35
N SER A 653 1.81 3.29 10.84
CA SER A 653 0.97 2.42 9.97
C SER A 653 -0.47 2.92 9.78
N VAL A 654 -0.73 4.18 10.11
CA VAL A 654 -2.04 4.81 9.93
C VAL A 654 -2.15 5.35 8.51
N SER A 655 -3.17 4.92 7.77
CA SER A 655 -3.47 5.42 6.43
C SER A 655 -4.47 6.57 6.48
N ALA A 656 -4.36 7.49 5.52
CA ALA A 656 -5.33 8.55 5.33
C ALA A 656 -6.67 7.98 4.83
N SER A 657 -7.73 8.78 4.95
CA SER A 657 -9.05 8.39 4.43
C SER A 657 -9.00 8.11 2.93
N VAL A 658 -9.79 7.13 2.47
CA VAL A 658 -9.94 6.82 1.03
C VAL A 658 -10.44 8.04 0.23
N ASN A 659 -11.11 8.97 0.90
CA ASN A 659 -11.65 10.19 0.31
C ASN A 659 -10.68 11.38 0.38
N ALA A 660 -9.47 11.22 0.92
CA ALA A 660 -8.46 12.27 0.91
C ALA A 660 -8.06 12.64 -0.54
N ASN A 661 -7.62 13.88 -0.74
CA ASN A 661 -7.23 14.37 -2.07
C ASN A 661 -5.93 13.71 -2.59
N CYS A 662 -5.09 13.23 -1.68
CA CYS A 662 -3.84 12.54 -1.97
C CYS A 662 -4.04 11.02 -2.00
N ILE A 663 -3.30 10.34 -2.88
CA ILE A 663 -3.29 8.87 -2.94
C ILE A 663 -2.46 8.36 -1.77
N ASN A 664 -3.01 7.44 -0.96
CA ASN A 664 -2.26 6.76 0.10
C ASN A 664 -1.02 6.07 -0.48
N ASP A 665 0.14 6.35 0.12
CA ASP A 665 1.32 5.52 -0.10
C ASP A 665 1.19 4.25 0.76
N ASP A 666 1.38 3.06 0.19
CA ASP A 666 1.45 1.77 0.92
C ASP A 666 2.73 1.72 1.78
N ILE A 667 2.82 2.58 2.80
CA ILE A 667 4.02 2.74 3.64
C ILE A 667 3.76 2.12 5.01
N THR A 668 4.38 0.97 5.26
CA THR A 668 4.74 0.54 6.61
C THR A 668 6.08 1.19 6.97
N CYS A 669 6.07 2.36 7.59
CA CYS A 669 7.29 2.96 8.13
C CYS A 669 7.54 2.42 9.54
N THR A 670 8.81 2.28 9.93
CA THR A 670 9.18 1.99 11.32
C THR A 670 8.67 3.13 12.23
N PRO A 671 8.10 2.82 13.41
CA PRO A 671 7.65 3.84 14.35
C PRO A 671 8.84 4.69 14.83
N VAL A 672 8.62 5.98 15.04
CA VAL A 672 9.65 6.93 15.53
C VAL A 672 9.92 6.67 17.01
N PHE A 673 8.89 6.35 17.78
CA PHE A 673 9.01 6.01 19.19
C PHE A 673 8.70 4.53 19.47
N GLN A 674 9.51 3.91 20.33
CA GLN A 674 9.25 2.60 20.91
C GLN A 674 8.38 2.73 22.17
N LEU A 675 7.55 1.73 22.43
CA LEU A 675 6.74 1.68 23.65
C LEU A 675 7.62 1.29 24.83
N LYS A 676 7.47 1.95 25.98
CA LYS A 676 8.15 1.51 27.21
C LYS A 676 7.65 0.12 27.63
N GLU A 677 8.56 -0.77 28.00
CA GLU A 677 8.23 -1.89 28.87
C GLU A 677 7.90 -1.32 30.26
N ILE A 678 6.72 -1.64 30.77
CA ILE A 678 6.33 -1.25 32.13
C ILE A 678 6.95 -2.29 33.06
N ASN A 679 8.15 -2.03 33.57
CA ASN A 679 8.59 -2.67 34.80
C ASN A 679 7.73 -2.08 35.91
N VAL A 680 6.76 -2.87 36.38
CA VAL A 680 6.01 -2.56 37.60
C VAL A 680 6.98 -2.74 38.76
N VAL A 681 7.80 -1.73 39.04
CA VAL A 681 8.38 -1.58 40.37
C VAL A 681 7.18 -1.31 41.27
N LYS A 682 6.84 -2.27 42.14
CA LYS A 682 5.92 -2.02 43.24
C LYS A 682 6.57 -0.92 44.10
N CYS A 683 6.13 0.32 43.94
CA CYS A 683 6.33 1.33 44.97
C CYS A 683 5.53 0.86 46.18
N PHE A 684 6.21 0.24 47.15
CA PHE A 684 5.74 0.30 48.52
C PHE A 684 5.97 1.74 48.99
N THR A 685 4.89 2.35 49.47
CA THR A 685 4.91 3.66 50.12
C THR A 685 5.88 3.59 51.29
N LYS A 686 6.78 4.58 51.36
CA LYS A 686 7.66 4.81 52.51
C LYS A 686 6.78 5.09 53.71
N ASP A 687 6.68 4.15 54.64
CA ASP A 687 6.41 4.43 56.04
C ASP A 687 7.13 3.35 56.87
N HIS A 688 8.03 3.82 57.74
CA HIS A 688 8.74 3.13 58.82
C HIS A 688 9.40 1.77 58.51
N ILE A 689 10.71 1.79 58.24
CA ILE A 689 11.59 0.64 58.46
C ILE A 689 12.42 0.97 59.70
N GLU A 690 12.18 0.23 60.78
CA GLU A 690 12.97 0.25 62.01
C GLU A 690 14.41 -0.26 61.73
N GLU A 691 15.40 0.36 62.38
CA GLU A 691 16.84 0.09 62.28
C GLU A 691 17.24 -1.39 62.51
N SER A 692 16.33 -2.23 63.00
CA SER A 692 16.56 -3.67 63.28
C SER A 692 16.64 -4.55 62.02
N GLU A 693 16.03 -4.16 60.90
CA GLU A 693 15.97 -5.02 59.70
C GLU A 693 17.17 -4.85 58.75
N ALA A 694 17.83 -3.70 58.78
CA ALA A 694 19.01 -3.43 57.95
C ALA A 694 20.22 -4.26 58.39
N GLU A 695 20.41 -4.44 59.70
CA GLU A 695 21.46 -5.30 60.27
C GLU A 695 21.23 -6.78 59.96
N LYS A 696 19.96 -7.23 59.97
CA LYS A 696 19.61 -8.60 59.56
C LYS A 696 19.88 -8.84 58.07
N LEU A 697 19.62 -7.84 57.22
CA LEU A 697 19.87 -7.94 55.79
C LEU A 697 21.37 -7.95 55.48
N GLN A 698 22.17 -7.15 56.18
CA GLN A 698 23.63 -7.11 56.00
C GLN A 698 24.29 -8.41 56.50
N ASN A 699 23.82 -8.98 57.61
CA ASN A 699 24.28 -10.28 58.09
C ASN A 699 23.87 -11.44 57.16
N LEU A 700 22.71 -11.35 56.51
CA LEU A 700 22.29 -12.32 55.51
C LEU A 700 23.15 -12.23 54.24
N ILE A 701 23.48 -11.02 53.79
CA ILE A 701 24.36 -10.77 52.64
C ILE A 701 25.79 -11.27 52.94
N ASN A 702 26.32 -10.98 54.12
CA ASN A 702 27.65 -11.46 54.53
C ASN A 702 27.67 -13.00 54.72
N SER A 703 26.56 -13.63 55.09
CA SER A 703 26.45 -15.10 55.17
C SER A 703 26.34 -15.80 53.79
N LEU A 704 25.98 -15.04 52.74
CA LEU A 704 25.86 -15.55 51.37
C LEU A 704 27.19 -15.50 50.60
N ASP A 705 28.18 -14.73 51.07
CA ASP A 705 29.49 -14.60 50.43
C ASP A 705 30.47 -15.73 50.79
N GLU A 706 30.27 -16.48 51.89
CA GLU A 706 31.20 -17.53 52.32
C GLU A 706 30.76 -18.97 51.99
N ILE A 707 29.52 -19.22 51.57
CA ILE A 707 29.08 -20.61 51.29
C ILE A 707 28.51 -20.74 49.87
N THR A 708 29.38 -21.26 48.99
CA THR A 708 29.07 -22.00 47.75
C THR A 708 28.72 -21.21 46.49
N LEU A 709 29.59 -20.26 46.12
CA LEU A 709 29.73 -19.75 44.74
C LEU A 709 30.38 -20.78 43.77
N SER A 710 30.80 -21.95 44.25
CA SER A 710 31.33 -23.05 43.44
C SER A 710 30.24 -24.00 42.91
N SER A 711 29.12 -24.19 43.63
CA SER A 711 28.06 -25.16 43.24
C SER A 711 27.05 -24.59 42.23
N PHE A 712 26.96 -23.26 42.13
CA PHE A 712 26.05 -22.57 41.19
C PHE A 712 26.66 -22.33 39.80
N GLN A 713 27.99 -22.33 39.67
CA GLN A 713 28.65 -22.18 38.36
C GLN A 713 28.57 -23.46 37.51
N GLU A 714 28.50 -24.66 38.11
CA GLU A 714 28.35 -25.91 37.35
C GLU A 714 26.92 -26.15 36.84
N ASN A 715 25.90 -25.56 37.49
CA ASN A 715 24.49 -25.77 37.12
C ASN A 715 23.94 -24.77 36.10
N LEU A 716 24.56 -23.60 35.92
CA LEU A 716 24.18 -22.65 34.86
C LEU A 716 24.73 -23.02 33.47
N PHE A 717 25.73 -23.92 33.39
CA PHE A 717 26.24 -24.44 32.12
C PHE A 717 25.51 -25.69 31.60
N THR A 718 24.54 -26.24 32.34
CA THR A 718 23.94 -27.56 32.04
C THR A 718 22.49 -27.55 31.54
N MET A 719 21.84 -26.39 31.33
CA MET A 719 20.49 -26.35 30.73
C MET A 719 20.37 -25.46 29.48
N ALA A 720 21.02 -25.91 28.41
CA ALA A 720 20.45 -25.94 27.06
C ALA A 720 21.08 -27.11 26.29
N LYS A 721 20.77 -28.36 26.69
CA LYS A 721 21.17 -29.54 25.91
C LYS A 721 20.44 -29.53 24.57
N SER A 722 21.07 -28.92 23.56
CA SER A 722 20.74 -29.21 22.17
C SER A 722 21.19 -30.66 21.90
N ASN A 723 20.24 -31.54 21.59
CA ASN A 723 20.52 -32.93 21.18
C ASN A 723 21.13 -33.03 19.76
N GLN A 724 21.76 -31.95 19.26
CA GLN A 724 22.34 -31.91 17.93
C GLN A 724 23.85 -32.02 18.01
N TYR A 725 24.37 -33.17 17.56
CA TYR A 725 25.80 -33.50 17.53
C TYR A 725 26.27 -33.79 16.10
N CYS A 726 27.58 -33.63 15.87
CA CYS A 726 28.20 -34.04 14.62
C CYS A 726 28.16 -35.57 14.48
N SER A 727 27.78 -36.07 13.30
CA SER A 727 27.62 -37.50 13.03
C SER A 727 28.89 -38.16 12.47
N VAL A 728 29.97 -37.41 12.27
CA VAL A 728 31.27 -37.93 11.79
C VAL A 728 31.94 -38.76 12.89
N HIS A 729 32.48 -39.91 12.53
CA HIS A 729 33.13 -40.82 13.48
C HIS A 729 34.30 -40.12 14.21
N GLY A 730 34.32 -40.19 15.54
CA GLY A 730 35.34 -39.54 16.38
C GLY A 730 35.13 -38.05 16.66
N CYS A 731 34.17 -37.37 16.03
CA CYS A 731 33.92 -35.95 16.28
C CYS A 731 32.97 -35.71 17.48
N LYS A 732 33.46 -35.06 18.53
CA LYS A 732 32.69 -34.75 19.75
C LYS A 732 31.95 -33.39 19.71
N SER A 733 31.90 -32.73 18.56
CA SER A 733 31.32 -31.38 18.42
C SER A 733 29.80 -31.38 18.65
N LYS A 734 29.33 -30.48 19.51
CA LYS A 734 27.90 -30.27 19.83
C LYS A 734 27.50 -28.82 19.52
N TYR A 735 26.28 -28.64 19.05
CA TYR A 735 25.73 -27.30 18.84
C TYR A 735 25.29 -26.70 20.19
N ALA A 736 25.78 -25.49 20.50
CA ALA A 736 25.34 -24.67 21.62
C ALA A 736 25.15 -23.23 21.14
N LEU A 737 24.17 -22.50 21.70
CA LEU A 737 24.06 -21.06 21.49
C LEU A 737 25.40 -20.44 21.96
N ASN A 738 26.15 -19.83 21.04
CA ASN A 738 27.45 -19.17 21.24
C ASN A 738 28.74 -20.01 21.06
N SER A 739 28.70 -21.23 20.53
CA SER A 739 29.93 -22.06 20.39
C SER A 739 30.75 -21.86 19.11
N GLY A 740 30.38 -20.93 18.20
CA GLY A 740 31.07 -20.71 16.92
C GLY A 740 31.00 -21.90 15.94
N ILE A 741 30.31 -22.99 16.30
CA ILE A 741 30.18 -24.21 15.51
C ILE A 741 28.78 -24.27 14.89
N SER A 742 28.70 -24.34 13.56
CA SER A 742 27.45 -24.57 12.84
C SER A 742 27.33 -26.03 12.41
N LEU A 743 26.10 -26.55 12.35
CA LEU A 743 25.79 -27.93 11.93
C LEU A 743 25.07 -27.93 10.57
N HIS A 744 25.68 -28.53 9.57
CA HIS A 744 25.14 -28.65 8.21
C HIS A 744 24.48 -30.02 8.01
N ARG A 745 23.38 -30.07 7.25
CA ARG A 745 22.69 -31.33 6.95
C ARG A 745 23.41 -32.09 5.83
N PHE A 746 23.43 -33.42 5.93
CA PHE A 746 23.97 -34.27 4.87
C PHE A 746 23.16 -34.10 3.56
N PRO A 747 23.81 -34.00 2.38
CA PRO A 747 23.09 -33.84 1.13
C PRO A 747 22.20 -35.06 0.80
N PRO A 748 20.96 -34.84 0.33
CA PRO A 748 20.09 -35.91 -0.14
C PRO A 748 20.56 -36.45 -1.50
N SER A 749 20.45 -37.77 -1.67
CA SER A 749 20.88 -38.49 -2.87
C SER A 749 20.21 -37.94 -4.14
N GLY A 750 20.99 -37.80 -5.21
CA GLY A 750 20.55 -37.43 -6.56
C GLY A 750 20.10 -35.97 -6.74
N LYS A 751 20.12 -35.15 -5.69
CA LYS A 751 19.55 -33.79 -5.73
C LYS A 751 20.58 -32.70 -6.07
N TYR A 752 21.85 -32.94 -5.76
CA TYR A 752 22.94 -31.99 -6.01
C TYR A 752 24.08 -32.74 -6.70
N LYS A 753 24.37 -32.38 -7.95
CA LYS A 753 25.47 -32.95 -8.72
C LYS A 753 26.58 -31.91 -8.87
N VAL A 754 27.83 -32.36 -8.80
CA VAL A 754 29.02 -31.52 -8.93
C VAL A 754 29.98 -32.12 -9.93
N HIS A 755 30.67 -31.29 -10.71
CA HIS A 755 31.69 -31.75 -11.64
C HIS A 755 33.04 -31.85 -10.92
N ILE A 756 33.64 -33.04 -10.94
CA ILE A 756 34.95 -33.30 -10.33
C ILE A 756 35.93 -33.61 -11.45
N VAL A 757 37.12 -33.01 -11.42
CA VAL A 757 38.22 -33.32 -12.34
C VAL A 757 39.06 -34.43 -11.71
N THR A 758 39.20 -35.57 -12.38
CA THR A 758 40.08 -36.65 -11.90
C THR A 758 41.55 -36.25 -12.05
N LYS A 759 42.47 -36.97 -11.37
CA LYS A 759 43.93 -36.71 -11.47
C LYS A 759 44.50 -36.83 -12.89
N LEU A 760 43.71 -37.32 -13.85
CA LEU A 760 44.03 -37.45 -15.27
C LEU A 760 43.42 -36.32 -16.14
N GLY A 761 42.81 -35.30 -15.53
CA GLY A 761 42.26 -34.13 -16.23
C GLY A 761 40.85 -34.30 -16.81
N ILE A 762 40.17 -35.42 -16.53
CA ILE A 762 38.83 -35.72 -17.07
C ILE A 762 37.75 -35.18 -16.12
N GLN A 763 36.79 -34.42 -16.65
CA GLN A 763 35.63 -33.90 -15.91
C GLN A 763 34.50 -34.92 -15.82
N GLU A 764 34.12 -35.32 -14.61
CA GLU A 764 33.00 -36.24 -14.35
C GLU A 764 31.91 -35.57 -13.50
N GLU A 765 30.63 -35.79 -13.82
CA GLU A 765 29.49 -35.32 -13.02
C GLU A 765 29.17 -36.34 -11.91
N VAL A 766 29.43 -35.97 -10.66
CA VAL A 766 29.27 -36.85 -9.49
C VAL A 766 28.20 -36.29 -8.54
N ASP A 767 27.33 -37.16 -8.03
CA ASP A 767 26.39 -36.82 -6.96
C ASP A 767 27.15 -36.41 -5.69
N LEU A 768 26.90 -35.20 -5.18
CA LEU A 768 27.56 -34.58 -4.03
C LEU A 768 27.47 -35.43 -2.76
N GLN A 769 26.49 -36.33 -2.68
CA GLN A 769 26.37 -37.28 -1.58
C GLN A 769 27.54 -38.29 -1.52
N LYS A 770 28.06 -38.74 -2.67
CA LYS A 770 29.13 -39.75 -2.74
C LYS A 770 30.48 -39.24 -2.18
N PRO A 771 30.97 -38.04 -2.57
CA PRO A 771 32.19 -37.47 -2.00
C PRO A 771 32.13 -37.26 -0.48
N TRP A 772 30.98 -36.82 0.04
CA TRP A 772 30.81 -36.63 1.49
C TRP A 772 30.91 -37.94 2.27
N LYS A 773 30.34 -39.03 1.73
CA LYS A 773 30.39 -40.34 2.38
C LYS A 773 31.83 -40.91 2.42
N ILE A 774 32.56 -40.76 1.31
CA ILE A 774 33.94 -41.24 1.16
C ILE A 774 34.89 -40.46 2.06
N LYS A 775 34.87 -39.12 2.01
CA LYS A 775 35.81 -38.29 2.78
C LYS A 775 35.54 -38.31 4.29
N LEU A 776 34.27 -38.33 4.71
CA LEU A 776 33.92 -38.32 6.14
C LEU A 776 33.88 -39.71 6.77
N LYS A 777 34.12 -40.78 5.98
CA LYS A 777 34.10 -42.19 6.43
C LYS A 777 32.86 -42.52 7.27
N ILE A 778 31.67 -42.16 6.75
CA ILE A 778 30.39 -42.41 7.43
C ILE A 778 29.84 -43.76 6.99
N ASP A 779 29.93 -44.75 7.87
CA ASP A 779 29.44 -46.12 7.65
C ASP A 779 27.97 -46.34 8.04
N LYS A 780 27.29 -45.28 8.52
CA LYS A 780 25.87 -45.32 8.92
C LYS A 780 24.92 -44.98 7.76
N PRO A 781 23.68 -45.51 7.75
CA PRO A 781 22.68 -45.15 6.75
C PRO A 781 22.34 -43.65 6.83
N ILE A 782 22.32 -42.99 5.66
CA ILE A 782 22.10 -41.54 5.57
C ILE A 782 20.63 -41.23 5.87
N THR A 783 20.37 -40.55 6.99
CA THR A 783 19.02 -40.09 7.37
C THR A 783 18.91 -38.56 7.23
N PRO A 784 17.69 -38.00 7.11
CA PRO A 784 17.48 -36.54 6.99
C PRO A 784 17.98 -35.71 8.18
N ASN A 785 18.26 -36.38 9.30
CA ASN A 785 18.69 -35.81 10.56
C ASN A 785 20.21 -35.87 10.74
N LEU A 786 20.95 -36.49 9.81
CA LEU A 786 22.40 -36.61 9.88
C LEU A 786 23.06 -35.25 9.62
N LYS A 787 23.89 -34.79 10.57
CA LYS A 787 24.52 -33.46 10.54
C LYS A 787 26.04 -33.54 10.68
N VAL A 788 26.74 -32.63 10.01
CA VAL A 788 28.21 -32.50 10.03
C VAL A 788 28.55 -31.08 10.50
N CYS A 789 29.49 -30.94 11.44
CA CYS A 789 29.87 -29.62 11.95
C CYS A 789 30.83 -28.88 11.02
N SER A 790 30.85 -27.54 11.14
CA SER A 790 31.69 -26.63 10.36
C SER A 790 33.19 -26.97 10.39
N LYS A 791 33.69 -27.70 11.40
CA LYS A 791 35.10 -28.10 11.52
C LYS A 791 35.60 -29.08 10.44
N HIS A 792 34.70 -29.71 9.70
CA HIS A 792 35.07 -30.67 8.63
C HIS A 792 35.10 -30.03 7.23
N PHE A 793 35.00 -28.71 7.14
CA PHE A 793 34.99 -27.95 5.89
C PHE A 793 36.19 -27.00 5.86
N SER A 794 36.85 -26.87 4.70
CA SER A 794 37.87 -25.84 4.46
C SER A 794 37.23 -24.54 3.96
N ASP A 795 37.94 -23.42 4.09
CA ASP A 795 37.47 -22.06 3.79
C ASP A 795 37.33 -21.73 2.29
N ASP A 796 37.57 -22.69 1.39
CA ASP A 796 37.42 -22.49 -0.05
C ASP A 796 35.96 -22.72 -0.50
N PHE A 797 35.28 -21.64 -0.93
CA PHE A 797 33.84 -21.61 -1.24
C PHE A 797 33.52 -21.64 -2.75
N PHE A 798 32.47 -22.38 -3.15
CA PHE A 798 31.81 -22.18 -4.46
C PHE A 798 30.28 -21.99 -4.31
N PHE A 799 29.72 -21.07 -5.11
CA PHE A 799 28.31 -20.62 -5.06
C PHE A 799 27.44 -21.28 -6.14
N LEU A 800 26.33 -21.91 -5.74
CA LEU A 800 25.25 -22.33 -6.66
C LEU A 800 23.88 -22.16 -5.98
N PHE A 801 22.97 -21.42 -6.62
CA PHE A 801 21.58 -21.19 -6.19
C PHE A 801 21.38 -20.74 -4.73
N GLY A 802 22.21 -19.78 -4.28
CA GLY A 802 21.96 -19.06 -3.02
C GLY A 802 22.11 -19.90 -1.75
N LYS A 803 22.87 -21.00 -1.78
CA LYS A 803 23.32 -21.75 -0.59
C LYS A 803 24.83 -22.01 -0.65
N LEU A 804 25.52 -21.78 0.47
CA LEU A 804 26.95 -22.06 0.64
C LEU A 804 27.19 -23.59 0.60
N PHE A 805 28.18 -24.03 -0.19
CA PHE A 805 28.73 -25.38 -0.12
C PHE A 805 30.26 -25.28 -0.11
N CYS A 806 30.91 -25.87 0.91
CA CYS A 806 32.36 -25.86 1.11
C CYS A 806 33.01 -27.18 0.66
N VAL A 807 34.31 -27.14 0.38
CA VAL A 807 35.14 -28.33 0.16
C VAL A 807 35.41 -29.00 1.51
N LEU A 808 35.27 -30.33 1.57
CA LEU A 808 35.65 -31.11 2.76
C LEU A 808 37.18 -31.20 2.82
N SER A 809 37.75 -30.79 3.96
CA SER A 809 39.19 -30.90 4.23
C SER A 809 39.64 -32.36 4.15
N SER A 810 40.81 -32.59 3.55
CA SER A 810 41.41 -33.92 3.32
C SER A 810 41.69 -34.71 4.59
#